data_AF-C9MRW0-F1
#
_entry.id   AF-C9MRW0-F1
#
_cell.length_a   1.000
_cell.length_b   1.000
_cell.length_c   1.000
_cell.angle_alpha   90.00
_cell.angle_beta   90.00
_cell.angle_gamma   90.00
#
_symmetry.space_group_name_H-M   'P 1'
#
loop_
_entity.id
_entity.type
_entity.pdbx_description
1 polymer ?
#
loop_
_entity_poly.entity_id
_entity_poly.type
_entity_poly.pdbx_seq_one_letter_code
_entity_poly.pdbx_strand_id
1 'polypeptide(L)'
;MTYNFEFDEIEKKVTEDIGYYEAIDEHSQAYNRSNDERLKLEKEIKVIENTALREVLRKIGGEKARVIFNKIYVKEYTAKENESKTMNNEMVDTLLTMIYGGYITEDYYLYISKFYEGSTSESDYQFINAVLQGTERAYDHKLNNVKSVIRKFRVEDFKNNSILNYDILNYLLDNKEEHFLTSFIETARKNPEFIVSYFQMSEKVNDQFFTRVFEGWNSCVNIIKGQEKAENSDVLLRLFFRESPISIKLNDEEIKHLEGKYEFLHSSIKFYKLAKLKKFINKYNLCFETLVKPSKESQDLYEYCLTNKGFVISKKNLGVILGDSLTKKPMTAIFKLSNDKLKKYLLNNQKTIATWFETSCNEESKETLVYMIKEAVGDDEWLTQYLSQQLYDFDDVSDLDTRAVGLILAADKLAVAWHSVLGAYQVLGTLDDTLNEYLTRHATILSKERCVGDENLVTLMHKQLFTGEKQPMLEFVKLLRSFDMTFTLVEFGEMDDERIAEVIRQKKVSADSEIFKHLNVNCSVQVADDYLILHYDALMDDETIEWKEYMRNSMGVRILNSKLALEQKKRFLNECLFITKESQDAWELAKLVCFYYNQCGVDGANKDLVVIALTIYQGGDSWEQKITLINKCNATWEYNTELENKLIDGLGGEYHKLTYARGWASFDINEHNFTLLDYLKRKGHYISKVEKKDGQFYVTFKHS
;
A
#
# COMPACT_ATOMS: atom_id res chain seq x y z
N MET A 1 17.82 38.03 74.70
CA MET A 1 18.27 37.59 76.04
C MET A 1 17.90 36.12 76.18
N THR A 2 18.87 35.26 75.88
CA THR A 2 18.81 33.81 76.10
C THR A 2 19.48 33.55 77.45
N TYR A 3 18.74 33.02 78.42
CA TYR A 3 19.29 32.61 79.70
C TYR A 3 19.94 31.23 79.54
N ASN A 4 21.24 31.15 79.82
CA ASN A 4 22.03 29.92 79.87
C ASN A 4 22.00 29.46 81.33
N PHE A 5 21.41 28.30 81.62
CA PHE A 5 21.58 27.63 82.91
C PHE A 5 22.56 26.46 82.70
N GLU A 6 23.72 26.51 83.35
CA GLU A 6 24.67 25.40 83.41
C GLU A 6 24.21 24.40 84.47
N PHE A 7 23.89 23.18 84.02
CA PHE A 7 23.33 22.09 84.83
C PHE A 7 24.21 21.67 86.02
N ASP A 8 25.52 21.94 85.94
CA ASP A 8 26.51 21.56 86.95
C ASP A 8 26.32 22.28 88.30
N GLU A 9 25.66 23.46 88.32
CA GLU A 9 25.31 24.15 89.57
C GLU A 9 24.05 23.60 90.24
N ILE A 10 23.19 22.91 89.50
CA ILE A 10 21.98 22.25 90.02
C ILE A 10 22.37 20.94 90.70
N GLU A 11 23.34 20.22 90.14
CA GLU A 11 23.80 18.92 90.64
C GLU A 11 24.51 19.02 92.00
N LYS A 12 25.21 20.14 92.28
CA LYS A 12 25.84 20.39 93.59
C LYS A 12 24.86 20.71 94.73
N LYS A 13 23.59 20.99 94.44
CA LYS A 13 22.58 21.31 95.46
C LYS A 13 21.74 20.11 95.92
N VAL A 14 21.93 18.92 95.33
CA VAL A 14 21.00 17.78 95.52
C VAL A 14 21.70 16.52 96.04
N THR A 15 22.82 16.64 96.75
CA THR A 15 23.45 15.46 97.39
C THR A 15 23.78 15.72 98.85
N GLU A 16 22.86 15.32 99.71
CA GLU A 16 23.13 14.72 101.04
C GLU A 16 21.82 14.07 101.56
N ASP A 17 21.38 12.97 100.93
CA ASP A 17 21.07 11.66 101.57
C ASP A 17 20.29 10.70 100.63
N ILE A 18 20.80 9.46 100.50
CA ILE A 18 20.25 8.27 99.79
C ILE A 18 20.36 8.30 98.25
N GLY A 19 21.03 7.28 97.68
CA GLY A 19 21.35 7.18 96.25
C GLY A 19 20.11 6.99 95.36
N TYR A 20 19.93 7.89 94.40
CA TYR A 20 18.87 7.92 93.38
C TYR A 20 18.54 6.55 92.74
N TYR A 21 19.54 5.69 92.57
CA TYR A 21 19.38 4.38 91.93
C TYR A 21 18.77 3.29 92.83
N GLU A 22 18.95 3.35 94.16
CA GLU A 22 18.33 2.37 95.09
C GLU A 22 16.83 2.64 95.27
N ALA A 23 16.42 3.92 95.35
CA ALA A 23 15.01 4.28 95.44
C ALA A 23 14.22 3.91 94.16
N ILE A 24 14.85 4.03 92.99
CA ILE A 24 14.23 3.63 91.71
C ILE A 24 14.06 2.12 91.62
N ASP A 25 15.02 1.33 92.12
CA ASP A 25 14.94 -0.13 92.09
C ASP A 25 13.85 -0.66 93.05
N GLU A 26 13.75 -0.12 94.27
CA GLU A 26 12.67 -0.48 95.20
C GLU A 26 11.28 -0.11 94.66
N HIS A 27 11.12 1.08 94.07
CA HIS A 27 9.85 1.49 93.47
C HIS A 27 9.50 0.66 92.22
N SER A 28 10.49 0.28 91.41
CA SER A 28 10.27 -0.59 90.25
C SER A 28 9.88 -2.01 90.67
N GLN A 29 10.50 -2.55 91.71
CA GLN A 29 10.13 -3.86 92.25
C GLN A 29 8.74 -3.86 92.89
N ALA A 30 8.36 -2.79 93.61
CA ALA A 30 7.03 -2.63 94.18
C ALA A 30 5.95 -2.48 93.09
N TYR A 31 6.24 -1.71 92.04
CA TYR A 31 5.36 -1.55 90.87
C TYR A 31 5.14 -2.89 90.16
N ASN A 32 6.21 -3.66 89.93
CA ASN A 32 6.12 -4.96 89.25
C ASN A 32 5.29 -5.98 90.06
N ARG A 33 5.44 -6.04 91.40
CA ARG A 33 4.61 -6.90 92.25
C ARG A 33 3.13 -6.54 92.18
N SER A 34 2.81 -5.24 92.22
CA SER A 34 1.43 -4.77 92.12
C SER A 34 0.82 -5.04 90.74
N ASN A 35 1.62 -4.95 89.68
CA ASN A 35 1.17 -5.23 88.32
C ASN A 35 0.93 -6.74 88.09
N ASP A 36 1.74 -7.61 88.70
CA ASP A 36 1.54 -9.06 88.67
C ASP A 36 0.25 -9.47 89.41
N GLU A 37 -0.04 -8.88 90.57
CA GLU A 37 -1.31 -9.10 91.29
C GLU A 37 -2.50 -8.61 90.47
N ARG A 38 -2.40 -7.44 89.84
CA ARG A 38 -3.43 -6.88 88.98
C ARG A 38 -3.70 -7.81 87.78
N LEU A 39 -2.67 -8.31 87.13
CA LEU A 39 -2.79 -9.23 85.99
C LEU A 39 -3.40 -10.59 86.41
N LYS A 40 -3.11 -11.04 87.64
CA LYS A 40 -3.73 -12.23 88.22
C LYS A 40 -5.23 -12.04 88.46
N LEU A 41 -5.61 -10.92 89.06
CA LEU A 41 -7.02 -10.55 89.28
C LEU A 41 -7.76 -10.33 87.97
N GLU A 42 -7.16 -9.67 86.98
CA GLU A 42 -7.74 -9.52 85.64
C GLU A 42 -7.96 -10.88 84.96
N LYS A 43 -7.03 -11.83 85.10
CA LYS A 43 -7.22 -13.20 84.62
C LYS A 43 -8.32 -13.93 85.37
N GLU A 44 -8.42 -13.79 86.69
CA GLU A 44 -9.48 -14.40 87.49
C GLU A 44 -10.87 -13.82 87.16
N ILE A 45 -10.98 -12.50 87.00
CA ILE A 45 -12.20 -11.83 86.54
C ILE A 45 -12.58 -12.34 85.14
N LYS A 46 -11.63 -12.40 84.22
CA LYS A 46 -11.87 -12.87 82.85
C LYS A 46 -12.25 -14.36 82.82
N VAL A 47 -11.71 -15.17 83.72
CA VAL A 47 -12.14 -16.56 83.91
C VAL A 47 -13.56 -16.59 84.43
N ILE A 48 -13.91 -15.78 85.44
CA ILE A 48 -15.28 -15.70 85.99
C ILE A 48 -16.29 -15.19 84.96
N GLU A 49 -15.95 -14.16 84.18
CA GLU A 49 -16.78 -13.59 83.10
C GLU A 49 -17.05 -14.59 81.96
N ASN A 50 -16.14 -15.52 81.72
CA ASN A 50 -16.28 -16.56 80.69
C ASN A 50 -16.70 -17.93 81.24
N THR A 51 -16.91 -18.05 82.56
CA THR A 51 -17.37 -19.30 83.18
C THR A 51 -18.89 -19.27 83.20
N ALA A 52 -19.55 -20.19 82.50
CA ALA A 52 -21.01 -20.30 82.47
C ALA A 52 -21.57 -20.32 83.91
N LEU A 53 -22.65 -19.59 84.18
CA LEU A 53 -23.28 -19.46 85.51
C LEU A 53 -23.44 -20.82 86.22
N ARG A 54 -23.78 -21.87 85.48
CA ARG A 54 -23.88 -23.26 85.94
C ARG A 54 -22.59 -23.77 86.60
N GLU A 55 -21.43 -23.49 86.02
CA GLU A 55 -20.13 -23.92 86.54
C GLU A 55 -19.71 -23.10 87.76
N VAL A 56 -20.02 -21.80 87.78
CA VAL A 56 -19.79 -20.94 88.95
C VAL A 56 -20.58 -21.47 90.15
N LEU A 57 -21.87 -21.77 89.96
CA LEU A 57 -22.74 -22.31 91.02
C LEU A 57 -22.26 -23.69 91.52
N ARG A 58 -21.77 -24.55 90.63
CA ARG A 58 -21.25 -25.88 91.02
C ARG A 58 -19.96 -25.79 91.85
N LYS A 59 -19.11 -24.79 91.58
CA LYS A 59 -17.86 -24.55 92.32
C LYS A 59 -18.10 -24.00 93.73
N ILE A 60 -19.09 -23.13 93.92
CA ILE A 60 -19.40 -22.55 95.23
C ILE A 60 -20.18 -23.49 96.16
N GLY A 61 -20.87 -24.49 95.61
CA GLY A 61 -21.61 -25.50 96.36
C GLY A 61 -23.02 -25.05 96.79
N GLY A 62 -23.95 -26.00 96.89
CA GLY A 62 -25.39 -25.76 97.01
C GLY A 62 -25.80 -24.81 98.14
N GLU A 63 -25.23 -24.95 99.33
CA GLU A 63 -25.63 -24.14 100.49
C GLU A 63 -25.17 -22.68 100.38
N LYS A 64 -23.97 -22.44 99.83
CA LYS A 64 -23.47 -21.08 99.57
C LYS A 64 -24.20 -20.43 98.41
N ALA A 65 -24.55 -21.20 97.38
CA ALA A 65 -25.36 -20.73 96.26
C ALA A 65 -26.75 -20.24 96.74
N ARG A 66 -27.41 -20.98 97.63
CA ARG A 66 -28.70 -20.58 98.24
C ARG A 66 -28.61 -19.24 98.97
N VAL A 67 -27.55 -19.03 99.77
CA VAL A 67 -27.34 -17.77 100.49
C VAL A 67 -27.15 -16.60 99.52
N ILE A 68 -26.41 -16.80 98.44
CA ILE A 68 -26.19 -15.76 97.42
C ILE A 68 -27.50 -15.42 96.69
N PHE A 69 -28.26 -16.42 96.24
CA PHE A 69 -29.54 -16.17 95.57
C PHE A 69 -30.56 -15.48 96.48
N ASN A 70 -30.61 -15.84 97.77
CA ASN A 70 -31.45 -15.13 98.74
C ASN A 70 -31.02 -13.66 98.92
N LYS A 71 -29.71 -13.37 98.96
CA LYS A 71 -29.22 -11.99 99.01
C LYS A 71 -29.57 -11.19 97.75
N ILE A 72 -29.45 -11.80 96.58
CA ILE A 72 -29.83 -11.18 95.30
C ILE A 72 -31.33 -10.90 95.28
N TYR A 73 -32.16 -11.87 95.68
CA TYR A 73 -33.61 -11.72 95.74
C TYR A 73 -34.02 -10.55 96.65
N VAL A 74 -33.46 -10.47 97.86
CA VAL A 74 -33.74 -9.37 98.81
C VAL A 74 -33.29 -8.01 98.28
N LYS A 75 -32.23 -7.96 97.48
CA LYS A 75 -31.72 -6.72 96.89
C LYS A 75 -32.59 -6.25 95.72
N GLU A 76 -32.95 -7.15 94.82
CA GLU A 76 -33.67 -6.82 93.58
C GLU A 76 -35.19 -6.72 93.78
N TYR A 77 -35.73 -7.40 94.79
CA TYR A 77 -37.16 -7.38 95.15
C TYR A 77 -37.35 -6.63 96.48
N THR A 78 -37.75 -5.37 96.41
CA THR A 78 -38.10 -4.57 97.60
C THR A 78 -39.48 -5.02 98.11
N ALA A 79 -39.50 -5.77 99.22
CA ALA A 79 -40.71 -6.36 99.79
C ALA A 79 -41.78 -5.31 100.15
N LYS A 80 -43.05 -5.57 99.75
CA LYS A 80 -44.22 -4.90 100.34
C LYS A 80 -44.49 -5.47 101.75
N GLU A 81 -45.09 -4.67 102.63
CA GLU A 81 -45.12 -4.83 104.11
C GLU A 81 -45.64 -6.17 104.69
N ASN A 82 -46.14 -7.12 103.92
CA ASN A 82 -46.70 -8.40 104.42
C ASN A 82 -46.19 -9.67 103.71
N GLU A 83 -45.06 -9.64 103.00
CA GLU A 83 -44.43 -10.86 102.44
C GLU A 83 -43.09 -11.20 103.10
N SER A 84 -42.79 -12.50 103.19
CA SER A 84 -41.54 -13.04 103.75
C SER A 84 -40.31 -12.43 103.07
N LYS A 85 -39.38 -11.88 103.87
CA LYS A 85 -38.09 -11.32 103.40
C LYS A 85 -37.07 -12.38 102.96
N THR A 86 -37.47 -13.64 102.81
CA THR A 86 -36.63 -14.73 102.33
C THR A 86 -37.42 -15.55 101.31
N MET A 87 -36.80 -15.90 100.18
CA MET A 87 -37.43 -16.82 99.22
C MET A 87 -37.73 -18.16 99.91
N ASN A 88 -38.81 -18.81 99.48
CA ASN A 88 -39.03 -20.20 99.83
C ASN A 88 -37.82 -21.03 99.35
N ASN A 89 -37.18 -21.75 100.26
CA ASN A 89 -36.02 -22.59 99.94
C ASN A 89 -36.35 -23.61 98.82
N GLU A 90 -37.60 -24.07 98.73
CA GLU A 90 -38.07 -24.96 97.67
C GLU A 90 -38.03 -24.32 96.27
N MET A 91 -38.30 -23.02 96.17
CA MET A 91 -38.21 -22.27 94.91
C MET A 91 -36.76 -22.01 94.50
N VAL A 92 -35.90 -21.69 95.48
CA VAL A 92 -34.45 -21.54 95.26
C VAL A 92 -33.87 -22.87 94.79
N ASP A 93 -34.28 -23.97 95.39
CA ASP A 93 -33.87 -25.32 95.02
C ASP A 93 -34.33 -25.68 93.62
N THR A 94 -35.59 -25.39 93.28
CA THR A 94 -36.12 -25.59 91.93
C THR A 94 -35.32 -24.80 90.89
N LEU A 95 -35.04 -23.52 91.16
CA LEU A 95 -34.24 -22.66 90.28
C LEU A 95 -32.81 -23.19 90.11
N LEU A 96 -32.17 -23.59 91.21
CA LEU A 96 -30.85 -24.22 91.18
C LEU A 96 -30.87 -25.53 90.38
N THR A 97 -31.88 -26.37 90.55
CA THR A 97 -32.06 -27.59 89.76
C THR A 97 -32.26 -27.27 88.28
N MET A 98 -33.02 -26.24 87.93
CA MET A 98 -33.19 -25.81 86.55
C MET A 98 -31.87 -25.35 85.92
N ILE A 99 -31.06 -24.57 86.64
CA ILE A 99 -29.75 -24.11 86.16
C ILE A 99 -28.73 -25.27 86.10
N TYR A 100 -28.70 -26.15 87.11
CA TYR A 100 -27.83 -27.32 87.12
C TYR A 100 -28.20 -28.36 86.08
N GLY A 101 -29.49 -28.51 85.76
CA GLY A 101 -29.99 -29.37 84.70
C GLY A 101 -29.80 -28.78 83.30
N GLY A 102 -29.53 -27.47 83.19
CA GLY A 102 -29.38 -26.76 81.91
C GLY A 102 -30.71 -26.33 81.26
N TYR A 103 -31.79 -26.26 82.03
CA TYR A 103 -33.12 -25.85 81.56
C TYR A 103 -33.27 -24.32 81.42
N ILE A 104 -32.46 -23.54 82.15
CA ILE A 104 -32.39 -22.07 82.06
C ILE A 104 -30.90 -21.66 82.03
N THR A 105 -30.54 -20.71 81.17
CA THR A 105 -29.17 -20.17 81.00
C THR A 105 -29.09 -18.69 81.37
N GLU A 106 -27.87 -18.13 81.43
CA GLU A 106 -27.61 -16.72 81.75
C GLU A 106 -28.20 -15.71 80.76
N ASP A 107 -28.48 -16.13 79.53
CA ASP A 107 -29.08 -15.32 78.47
C ASP A 107 -30.61 -15.30 78.49
N TYR A 108 -31.26 -15.92 79.49
CA TYR A 108 -32.71 -16.06 79.55
C TYR A 108 -33.46 -14.71 79.42
N TYR A 109 -32.88 -13.61 79.91
CA TYR A 109 -33.47 -12.27 79.82
C TYR A 109 -33.65 -11.78 78.36
N LEU A 110 -32.82 -12.23 77.42
CA LEU A 110 -32.92 -11.88 75.99
C LEU A 110 -34.16 -12.48 75.34
N TYR A 111 -34.67 -13.61 75.87
CA TYR A 111 -35.82 -14.32 75.33
C TYR A 111 -37.16 -13.79 75.85
N ILE A 112 -37.17 -13.17 77.03
CA ILE A 112 -38.39 -12.65 77.70
C ILE A 112 -38.66 -11.16 77.43
N SER A 113 -37.73 -10.43 76.80
CA SER A 113 -37.91 -9.03 76.38
C SER A 113 -38.78 -8.91 75.12
N LYS A 114 -40.00 -9.45 75.19
CA LYS A 114 -41.04 -9.30 74.16
C LYS A 114 -42.00 -8.19 74.59
N PHE A 115 -41.95 -7.07 73.85
CA PHE A 115 -42.94 -5.98 73.81
C PHE A 115 -42.95 -4.97 74.97
N TYR A 116 -42.21 -3.88 74.78
CA TYR A 116 -42.72 -2.55 75.16
C TYR A 116 -43.29 -1.88 73.90
N GLU A 117 -44.60 -1.60 73.88
CA GLU A 117 -45.28 -0.85 72.83
C GLU A 117 -44.58 0.49 72.56
N GLY A 118 -44.32 0.79 71.27
CA GLY A 118 -43.93 2.13 70.80
C GLY A 118 -42.46 2.37 70.46
N SER A 119 -41.54 1.42 70.68
CA SER A 119 -40.10 1.68 70.47
C SER A 119 -39.50 1.15 69.16
N THR A 120 -40.04 0.08 68.56
CA THR A 120 -39.52 -0.51 67.31
C THR A 120 -40.66 -1.24 66.59
N SER A 121 -40.91 -0.92 65.31
CA SER A 121 -41.93 -1.66 64.54
C SER A 121 -41.47 -3.08 64.25
N GLU A 122 -42.40 -4.01 63.98
CA GLU A 122 -42.04 -5.39 63.64
C GLU A 122 -41.09 -5.44 62.43
N SER A 123 -41.34 -4.63 61.42
CA SER A 123 -40.47 -4.54 60.23
C SER A 123 -39.06 -4.05 60.57
N ASP A 124 -38.95 -3.01 61.40
CA ASP A 124 -37.65 -2.48 61.84
C ASP A 124 -36.90 -3.50 62.70
N TYR A 125 -37.60 -4.17 63.63
CA TYR A 125 -37.03 -5.19 64.52
C TYR A 125 -36.49 -6.39 63.73
N GLN A 126 -37.27 -6.85 62.77
CA GLN A 126 -36.90 -7.92 61.87
C GLN A 126 -35.65 -7.59 61.04
N PHE A 127 -35.51 -6.34 60.56
CA PHE A 127 -34.31 -5.88 59.87
C PHE A 127 -33.11 -5.80 60.82
N ILE A 128 -33.29 -5.25 62.03
CA ILE A 128 -32.23 -5.14 63.04
C ILE A 128 -31.67 -6.53 63.39
N ASN A 129 -32.55 -7.49 63.69
CA ASN A 129 -32.15 -8.85 63.97
C ASN A 129 -31.42 -9.48 62.79
N ALA A 130 -31.87 -9.22 61.56
CA ALA A 130 -31.25 -9.78 60.38
C ALA A 130 -29.80 -9.27 60.20
N VAL A 131 -29.56 -7.97 60.41
CA VAL A 131 -28.21 -7.39 60.39
C VAL A 131 -27.33 -7.96 61.50
N LEU A 132 -27.84 -8.06 62.73
CA LEU A 132 -27.09 -8.61 63.88
C LEU A 132 -26.73 -10.09 63.69
N GLN A 133 -27.59 -10.85 63.01
CA GLN A 133 -27.35 -12.27 62.68
C GLN A 133 -26.53 -12.45 61.41
N GLY A 134 -26.26 -11.38 60.65
CA GLY A 134 -25.61 -11.44 59.34
C GLY A 134 -26.42 -12.16 58.28
N THR A 135 -27.75 -12.12 58.39
CA THR A 135 -28.69 -12.67 57.42
C THR A 135 -29.18 -11.58 56.47
N GLU A 136 -28.97 -11.78 55.17
CA GLU A 136 -29.38 -10.84 54.14
C GLU A 136 -30.91 -10.80 53.97
N ARG A 137 -31.44 -9.61 53.63
CA ARG A 137 -32.85 -9.39 53.29
C ARG A 137 -32.96 -8.71 51.94
N ALA A 138 -34.17 -8.71 51.38
CA ALA A 138 -34.45 -7.94 50.18
C ALA A 138 -34.12 -6.45 50.40
N TYR A 139 -33.46 -5.84 49.42
CA TYR A 139 -32.97 -4.46 49.53
C TYR A 139 -34.11 -3.42 49.69
N ASP A 140 -35.34 -3.78 49.30
CA ASP A 140 -36.57 -2.98 49.44
C ASP A 140 -37.36 -3.25 50.73
N HIS A 141 -36.82 -4.02 51.67
CA HIS A 141 -37.42 -4.24 52.99
C HIS A 141 -37.77 -2.90 53.65
N LYS A 142 -39.06 -2.64 53.87
CA LYS A 142 -39.56 -1.33 54.29
C LYS A 142 -39.24 -1.03 55.75
N LEU A 143 -38.57 0.09 55.99
CA LEU A 143 -38.27 0.60 57.32
C LEU A 143 -39.25 1.71 57.70
N ASN A 144 -39.87 1.59 58.88
CA ASN A 144 -40.83 2.58 59.38
C ASN A 144 -40.10 3.74 60.07
N ASN A 145 -38.99 3.47 60.77
CA ASN A 145 -38.19 4.50 61.43
C ASN A 145 -36.69 4.31 61.17
N VAL A 146 -36.25 4.67 59.95
CA VAL A 146 -34.86 4.52 59.48
C VAL A 146 -33.84 5.15 60.45
N LYS A 147 -34.14 6.34 60.98
CA LYS A 147 -33.27 7.04 61.94
C LYS A 147 -33.05 6.22 63.21
N SER A 148 -34.11 5.63 63.76
CA SER A 148 -34.01 4.78 64.95
C SER A 148 -33.29 3.46 64.66
N VAL A 149 -33.41 2.92 63.45
CA VAL A 149 -32.73 1.70 63.03
C VAL A 149 -31.22 1.95 62.93
N ILE A 150 -30.80 2.99 62.20
CA ILE A 150 -29.37 3.33 62.03
C ILE A 150 -28.68 3.56 63.38
N ARG A 151 -29.34 4.24 64.33
CA ARG A 151 -28.80 4.53 65.66
C ARG A 151 -28.52 3.30 66.54
N LYS A 152 -29.07 2.13 66.19
CA LYS A 152 -28.81 0.87 66.90
C LYS A 152 -27.55 0.16 66.43
N PHE A 153 -26.98 0.59 65.30
CA PHE A 153 -25.80 0.01 64.71
C PHE A 153 -24.56 0.87 64.95
N ARG A 154 -23.41 0.20 65.11
CA ARG A 154 -22.09 0.80 65.05
C ARG A 154 -21.67 0.93 63.59
N VAL A 155 -20.67 1.76 63.31
CA VAL A 155 -20.11 1.90 61.95
C VAL A 155 -19.62 0.55 61.42
N GLU A 156 -19.10 -0.31 62.29
CA GLU A 156 -18.61 -1.65 61.98
C GLU A 156 -19.71 -2.58 61.44
N ASP A 157 -20.95 -2.41 61.89
CA ASP A 157 -22.09 -3.21 61.43
C ASP A 157 -22.42 -2.88 59.96
N PHE A 158 -22.04 -1.69 59.48
CA PHE A 158 -22.19 -1.31 58.07
C PHE A 158 -21.23 -2.03 57.13
N LYS A 159 -20.29 -2.83 57.64
CA LYS A 159 -19.40 -3.69 56.84
C LYS A 159 -20.06 -5.02 56.45
N ASN A 160 -21.24 -5.31 57.00
CA ASN A 160 -22.01 -6.52 56.74
C ASN A 160 -22.97 -6.30 55.55
N ASN A 161 -23.01 -7.25 54.61
CA ASN A 161 -23.93 -7.21 53.45
C ASN A 161 -25.40 -7.00 53.84
N SER A 162 -25.80 -7.48 55.01
CA SER A 162 -27.17 -7.39 55.52
C SER A 162 -27.64 -5.93 55.74
N ILE A 163 -26.73 -4.96 55.81
CA ILE A 163 -27.06 -3.53 55.97
C ILE A 163 -27.64 -2.90 54.68
N LEU A 164 -27.42 -3.53 53.53
CA LEU A 164 -27.76 -2.98 52.22
C LEU A 164 -29.28 -2.87 52.07
N ASN A 165 -29.79 -1.64 52.15
CA ASN A 165 -31.21 -1.34 52.07
C ASN A 165 -31.43 0.06 51.46
N TYR A 166 -32.46 0.21 50.64
CA TYR A 166 -32.71 1.46 49.92
C TYR A 166 -33.16 2.60 50.84
N ASP A 167 -33.98 2.31 51.86
CA ASP A 167 -34.46 3.33 52.80
C ASP A 167 -33.27 3.85 53.67
N ILE A 168 -32.34 2.96 54.05
CA ILE A 168 -31.08 3.33 54.72
C ILE A 168 -30.23 4.22 53.81
N LEU A 169 -29.98 3.81 52.56
CA LEU A 169 -29.17 4.59 51.63
C LEU A 169 -29.73 6.00 51.43
N ASN A 170 -31.03 6.11 51.13
CA ASN A 170 -31.68 7.41 50.95
C ASN A 170 -31.55 8.29 52.19
N TYR A 171 -31.76 7.73 53.38
CA TYR A 171 -31.61 8.49 54.63
C TYR A 171 -30.17 8.99 54.82
N LEU A 172 -29.16 8.15 54.55
CA LEU A 172 -27.75 8.54 54.69
C LEU A 172 -27.36 9.67 53.74
N LEU A 173 -27.85 9.63 52.49
CA LEU A 173 -27.62 10.67 51.48
C LEU A 173 -28.30 11.99 51.88
N ASP A 174 -29.56 11.93 52.33
CA ASP A 174 -30.35 13.12 52.66
C ASP A 174 -29.84 13.83 53.92
N ASN A 175 -29.36 13.08 54.92
CA ASN A 175 -28.92 13.59 56.22
C ASN A 175 -27.40 13.81 56.33
N LYS A 176 -26.62 13.47 55.28
CA LYS A 176 -25.15 13.64 55.22
C LYS A 176 -24.38 12.98 56.37
N GLU A 177 -24.80 11.78 56.76
CA GLU A 177 -24.17 10.97 57.81
C GLU A 177 -22.89 10.29 57.27
N GLU A 178 -21.83 11.09 57.02
CA GLU A 178 -20.67 10.71 56.20
C GLU A 178 -19.90 9.48 56.71
N HIS A 179 -19.83 9.28 58.03
CA HIS A 179 -19.15 8.12 58.63
C HIS A 179 -19.86 6.80 58.31
N PHE A 180 -21.19 6.79 58.39
CA PHE A 180 -22.01 5.63 58.04
C PHE A 180 -22.08 5.44 56.52
N LEU A 181 -22.22 6.54 55.77
CA LEU A 181 -22.27 6.52 54.30
C LEU A 181 -20.99 5.94 53.69
N THR A 182 -19.81 6.31 54.21
CA THR A 182 -18.53 5.78 53.74
C THR A 182 -18.48 4.25 53.89
N SER A 183 -18.81 3.74 55.08
CA SER A 183 -18.83 2.28 55.31
C SER A 183 -19.91 1.58 54.48
N PHE A 184 -21.07 2.22 54.29
CA PHE A 184 -22.14 1.69 53.44
C PHE A 184 -21.67 1.56 51.98
N ILE A 185 -20.99 2.57 51.44
CA ILE A 185 -20.46 2.56 50.08
C ILE A 185 -19.43 1.45 49.90
N GLU A 186 -18.52 1.25 50.86
CA GLU A 186 -17.54 0.16 50.81
C GLU A 186 -18.21 -1.22 50.74
N THR A 187 -19.32 -1.41 51.46
CA THR A 187 -20.11 -2.63 51.40
C THR A 187 -20.87 -2.75 50.09
N ALA A 188 -21.44 -1.66 49.58
CA ALA A 188 -22.11 -1.64 48.27
C ALA A 188 -21.15 -2.00 47.12
N ARG A 189 -19.88 -1.57 47.17
CA ARG A 189 -18.85 -1.96 46.19
C ARG A 189 -18.59 -3.47 46.13
N LYS A 190 -18.74 -4.17 47.26
CA LYS A 190 -18.60 -5.63 47.33
C LYS A 190 -19.83 -6.38 46.84
N ASN A 191 -20.96 -5.68 46.67
CA ASN A 191 -22.25 -6.24 46.27
C ASN A 191 -22.82 -5.46 45.07
N PRO A 192 -22.26 -5.60 43.86
CA PRO A 192 -22.68 -4.81 42.69
C PRO A 192 -24.15 -4.97 42.31
N GLU A 193 -24.79 -6.08 42.71
CA GLU A 193 -26.22 -6.35 42.57
C GLU A 193 -27.06 -5.27 43.26
N PHE A 194 -26.62 -4.77 44.42
CA PHE A 194 -27.27 -3.66 45.11
C PHE A 194 -27.19 -2.36 44.29
N ILE A 195 -26.05 -2.07 43.67
CA ILE A 195 -25.86 -0.87 42.86
C ILE A 195 -26.79 -0.89 41.65
N VAL A 196 -26.87 -2.04 40.96
CA VAL A 196 -27.73 -2.21 39.78
C VAL A 196 -29.21 -2.14 40.15
N SER A 197 -29.62 -2.87 41.19
CA SER A 197 -31.01 -2.89 41.63
C SER A 197 -31.49 -1.52 42.12
N TYR A 198 -30.63 -0.76 42.82
CA TYR A 198 -30.93 0.61 43.22
C TYR A 198 -31.12 1.54 42.00
N PHE A 199 -30.30 1.38 40.96
CA PHE A 199 -30.46 2.13 39.72
C PHE A 199 -31.78 1.82 39.01
N GLN A 200 -32.19 0.55 38.99
CA GLN A 200 -33.42 0.10 38.33
C GLN A 200 -34.69 0.51 39.09
N MET A 201 -34.63 0.65 40.42
CA MET A 201 -35.83 0.80 41.25
C MET A 201 -36.34 2.24 41.38
N SER A 202 -35.50 3.27 41.18
CA SER A 202 -35.88 4.63 41.60
C SER A 202 -36.37 5.55 40.46
N GLU A 203 -37.56 6.14 40.64
CA GLU A 203 -38.03 7.30 39.85
C GLU A 203 -37.28 8.60 40.20
N LYS A 204 -36.55 8.60 41.31
CA LYS A 204 -35.74 9.71 41.85
C LYS A 204 -34.34 9.22 42.21
N VAL A 205 -33.56 8.88 41.20
CA VAL A 205 -32.15 8.54 41.38
C VAL A 205 -31.41 9.74 41.99
N ASN A 206 -30.83 9.57 43.18
CA ASN A 206 -29.82 10.51 43.67
C ASN A 206 -28.47 10.17 43.04
N ASP A 207 -28.11 10.87 41.96
CA ASP A 207 -26.84 10.69 41.22
C ASP A 207 -25.59 10.81 42.12
N GLN A 208 -25.70 11.47 43.28
CA GLN A 208 -24.60 11.60 44.25
C GLN A 208 -24.12 10.24 44.75
N PHE A 209 -25.03 9.27 44.92
CA PHE A 209 -24.64 7.92 45.30
C PHE A 209 -23.67 7.31 44.29
N PHE A 210 -24.03 7.32 43.00
CA PHE A 210 -23.20 6.69 41.97
C PHE A 210 -21.86 7.37 41.81
N THR A 211 -21.80 8.71 41.89
CA THR A 211 -20.52 9.43 41.89
C THR A 211 -19.65 8.96 43.07
N ARG A 212 -20.20 8.90 44.29
CA ARG A 212 -19.51 8.44 45.51
C ARG A 212 -19.10 6.96 45.45
N VAL A 213 -19.91 6.11 44.83
CA VAL A 213 -19.60 4.68 44.64
C VAL A 213 -18.31 4.50 43.86
N PHE A 214 -18.13 5.26 42.76
CA PHE A 214 -16.92 5.17 41.94
C PHE A 214 -15.72 5.96 42.50
N GLU A 215 -15.94 6.93 43.40
CA GLU A 215 -14.88 7.72 44.02
C GLU A 215 -13.90 6.87 44.85
N GLY A 216 -12.67 6.68 44.35
CA GLY A 216 -11.64 5.91 45.06
C GLY A 216 -11.84 4.40 44.98
N TRP A 217 -12.75 3.91 44.13
CA TRP A 217 -12.89 2.48 43.84
C TRP A 217 -11.83 2.03 42.83
N ASN A 218 -10.62 1.78 43.34
CA ASN A 218 -9.54 1.21 42.54
C ASN A 218 -9.95 -0.21 42.07
N SER A 219 -9.70 -0.55 40.81
CA SER A 219 -10.05 -1.84 40.20
C SER A 219 -11.55 -2.06 39.89
N CYS A 220 -12.37 -1.01 39.86
CA CYS A 220 -13.80 -1.15 39.59
C CYS A 220 -14.10 -1.77 38.21
N VAL A 221 -13.29 -1.48 37.18
CA VAL A 221 -13.51 -2.03 35.82
C VAL A 221 -13.19 -3.52 35.81
N ASN A 222 -12.19 -3.96 36.57
CA ASN A 222 -11.90 -5.39 36.73
C ASN A 222 -13.05 -6.16 37.38
N ILE A 223 -13.76 -5.56 38.34
CA ILE A 223 -14.94 -6.17 38.96
C ILE A 223 -16.10 -6.22 37.96
N ILE A 224 -16.36 -5.13 37.23
CA ILE A 224 -17.38 -5.08 36.17
C ILE A 224 -17.12 -6.16 35.11
N LYS A 225 -15.85 -6.32 34.71
CA LYS A 225 -15.39 -7.36 33.78
C LYS A 225 -15.61 -8.76 34.34
N GLY A 226 -15.32 -8.98 35.62
CA GLY A 226 -15.58 -10.26 36.31
C GLY A 226 -17.07 -10.64 36.33
N GLN A 227 -17.97 -9.66 36.19
CA GLN A 227 -19.42 -9.85 36.12
C GLN A 227 -19.99 -9.92 34.70
N GLU A 228 -19.18 -9.99 33.63
CA GLU A 228 -19.67 -9.96 32.23
C GLU A 228 -20.73 -11.02 31.88
N LYS A 229 -20.84 -12.11 32.65
CA LYS A 229 -21.87 -13.14 32.47
C LYS A 229 -23.21 -12.81 33.14
N ALA A 230 -23.27 -11.77 33.96
CA ALA A 230 -24.48 -11.31 34.63
C ALA A 230 -25.10 -10.15 33.85
N GLU A 231 -26.44 -10.07 33.81
CA GLU A 231 -27.19 -8.94 33.23
C GLU A 231 -26.79 -7.57 33.83
N ASN A 232 -26.16 -7.60 35.01
CA ASN A 232 -25.72 -6.44 35.78
C ASN A 232 -24.51 -5.69 35.19
N SER A 233 -23.64 -6.37 34.41
CA SER A 233 -22.37 -5.79 33.95
C SER A 233 -22.58 -4.57 33.04
N ASP A 234 -23.53 -4.64 32.10
CA ASP A 234 -23.86 -3.54 31.21
C ASP A 234 -24.38 -2.32 31.97
N VAL A 235 -25.22 -2.53 32.99
CA VAL A 235 -25.74 -1.42 33.80
C VAL A 235 -24.61 -0.74 34.57
N LEU A 236 -23.73 -1.52 35.19
CA LEU A 236 -22.57 -1.00 35.91
C LEU A 236 -21.62 -0.25 34.98
N LEU A 237 -21.38 -0.75 33.76
CA LEU A 237 -20.51 -0.09 32.78
C LEU A 237 -21.13 1.23 32.27
N ARG A 238 -22.46 1.27 32.08
CA ARG A 238 -23.16 2.54 31.77
C ARG A 238 -23.01 3.55 32.89
N LEU A 239 -23.23 3.12 34.14
CA LEU A 239 -23.09 3.98 35.32
C LEU A 239 -21.65 4.44 35.49
N PHE A 240 -20.67 3.58 35.24
CA PHE A 240 -19.26 3.92 35.28
C PHE A 240 -18.93 5.08 34.33
N PHE A 241 -19.27 4.97 33.04
CA PHE A 241 -18.99 6.05 32.08
C PHE A 241 -19.77 7.34 32.37
N ARG A 242 -20.96 7.24 32.97
CA ARG A 242 -21.79 8.41 33.31
C ARG A 242 -21.31 9.12 34.58
N GLU A 243 -21.03 8.37 35.63
CA GLU A 243 -20.89 8.87 37.00
C GLU A 243 -19.45 8.85 37.52
N SER A 244 -18.57 7.96 37.03
CA SER A 244 -17.18 7.88 37.50
C SER A 244 -16.47 9.25 37.45
N PRO A 245 -15.71 9.62 38.48
CA PRO A 245 -14.88 10.80 38.45
C PRO A 245 -13.76 10.64 37.41
N ILE A 246 -13.39 11.73 36.73
CA ILE A 246 -12.29 11.74 35.75
C ILE A 246 -10.94 11.45 36.44
N SER A 247 -10.85 11.61 37.76
CA SER A 247 -9.66 11.35 38.57
C SER A 247 -9.52 9.89 39.01
N ILE A 248 -10.41 8.98 38.60
CA ILE A 248 -10.33 7.57 39.00
C ILE A 248 -8.99 6.95 38.55
N LYS A 249 -8.43 6.03 39.33
CA LYS A 249 -7.19 5.34 38.95
C LYS A 249 -7.55 4.05 38.24
N LEU A 250 -7.09 3.92 36.99
CA LEU A 250 -7.24 2.72 36.17
C LEU A 250 -5.84 2.19 35.86
N ASN A 251 -5.71 0.86 35.85
CA ASN A 251 -4.51 0.20 35.34
C ASN A 251 -4.61 -0.06 33.82
N ASP A 252 -3.51 -0.50 33.22
CA ASP A 252 -3.43 -0.73 31.75
C ASP A 252 -4.40 -1.81 31.26
N GLU A 253 -4.67 -2.85 32.05
CA GLU A 253 -5.63 -3.91 31.68
C GLU A 253 -7.07 -3.40 31.66
N GLU A 254 -7.42 -2.52 32.61
CA GLU A 254 -8.72 -1.86 32.67
C GLU A 254 -8.89 -0.90 31.50
N ILE A 255 -7.87 -0.09 31.19
CA ILE A 255 -7.87 0.81 30.03
C ILE A 255 -8.10 0.01 28.74
N LYS A 256 -7.31 -1.06 28.54
CA LYS A 256 -7.45 -1.95 27.39
C LYS A 256 -8.83 -2.59 27.29
N HIS A 257 -9.43 -2.97 28.42
CA HIS A 257 -10.80 -3.47 28.43
C HIS A 257 -11.80 -2.41 27.93
N LEU A 258 -11.67 -1.16 28.36
CA LEU A 258 -12.54 -0.06 27.93
C LEU A 258 -12.35 0.30 26.44
N GLU A 259 -11.14 0.15 25.90
CA GLU A 259 -10.85 0.34 24.46
C GLU A 259 -11.63 -0.62 23.56
N GLY A 260 -12.02 -1.79 24.08
CA GLY A 260 -12.92 -2.73 23.39
C GLY A 260 -14.41 -2.38 23.44
N LYS A 261 -14.82 -1.32 24.16
CA LYS A 261 -16.25 -1.02 24.47
C LYS A 261 -16.83 0.15 23.67
N TYR A 262 -16.25 0.50 22.52
CA TYR A 262 -16.79 1.59 21.68
C TYR A 262 -18.22 1.34 21.20
N GLU A 263 -18.53 0.13 20.72
CA GLU A 263 -19.88 -0.24 20.26
C GLU A 263 -20.93 -0.09 21.38
N PHE A 264 -20.53 -0.41 22.61
CA PHE A 264 -21.35 -0.23 23.80
C PHE A 264 -21.59 1.27 24.11
N LEU A 265 -20.55 2.10 24.03
CA LEU A 265 -20.68 3.56 24.18
C LEU A 265 -21.58 4.16 23.10
N HIS A 266 -21.43 3.68 21.86
CA HIS A 266 -22.23 4.09 20.73
C HIS A 266 -23.72 3.76 20.92
N SER A 267 -24.05 2.52 21.31
CA SER A 267 -25.44 2.08 21.48
C SER A 267 -26.17 2.80 22.62
N SER A 268 -25.42 3.27 23.61
CA SER A 268 -25.95 3.90 24.82
C SER A 268 -25.69 5.41 24.88
N ILE A 269 -25.34 6.06 23.77
CA ILE A 269 -24.81 7.43 23.76
C ILE A 269 -25.71 8.47 24.45
N LYS A 270 -27.04 8.30 24.34
CA LYS A 270 -28.06 9.18 24.98
C LYS A 270 -27.98 9.16 26.51
N PHE A 271 -27.41 8.12 27.09
CA PHE A 271 -27.25 7.98 28.53
C PHE A 271 -26.10 8.82 29.10
N TYR A 272 -25.17 9.27 28.25
CA TYR A 272 -23.95 9.93 28.70
C TYR A 272 -23.98 11.45 28.48
N LYS A 273 -23.39 12.18 29.42
CA LYS A 273 -23.05 13.59 29.22
C LYS A 273 -21.79 13.66 28.34
N LEU A 274 -21.97 13.93 27.03
CA LEU A 274 -20.90 13.87 26.03
C LEU A 274 -19.64 14.68 26.43
N ALA A 275 -19.80 15.85 27.04
CA ALA A 275 -18.68 16.67 27.51
C ALA A 275 -17.82 15.97 28.58
N LYS A 276 -18.44 15.21 29.50
CA LYS A 276 -17.72 14.42 30.51
C LYS A 276 -17.03 13.23 29.86
N LEU A 277 -17.74 12.52 28.96
CA LEU A 277 -17.18 11.38 28.22
C LEU A 277 -15.94 11.78 27.40
N LYS A 278 -15.99 12.92 26.69
CA LYS A 278 -14.84 13.46 25.94
C LYS A 278 -13.62 13.74 26.84
N LYS A 279 -13.85 14.32 28.03
CA LYS A 279 -12.77 14.55 29.02
C LYS A 279 -12.19 13.23 29.54
N PHE A 280 -13.04 12.23 29.78
CA PHE A 280 -12.63 10.90 30.21
C PHE A 280 -11.76 10.22 29.14
N ILE A 281 -12.22 10.18 27.89
CA ILE A 281 -11.45 9.64 26.75
C ILE A 281 -10.07 10.28 26.66
N ASN A 282 -9.98 11.60 26.78
CA ASN A 282 -8.69 12.31 26.73
C ASN A 282 -7.78 12.01 27.94
N LYS A 283 -8.35 11.87 29.13
CA LYS A 283 -7.58 11.65 30.37
C LYS A 283 -6.79 10.34 30.32
N TYR A 284 -7.39 9.29 29.75
CA TYR A 284 -6.76 7.97 29.62
C TYR A 284 -6.24 7.69 28.21
N ASN A 285 -6.36 8.67 27.29
CA ASN A 285 -5.97 8.53 25.89
C ASN A 285 -6.54 7.25 25.23
N LEU A 286 -7.83 6.98 25.44
CA LEU A 286 -8.46 5.74 24.99
C LEU A 286 -8.38 5.61 23.46
N CYS A 287 -7.83 4.49 23.00
CA CYS A 287 -7.70 4.15 21.60
C CYS A 287 -8.61 2.96 21.26
N PHE A 288 -9.81 3.24 20.74
CA PHE A 288 -10.82 2.20 20.53
C PHE A 288 -10.41 1.17 19.47
N GLU A 289 -10.54 -0.12 19.81
CA GLU A 289 -10.13 -1.23 18.95
C GLU A 289 -11.03 -1.39 17.71
N THR A 290 -12.35 -1.24 17.89
CA THR A 290 -13.36 -1.38 16.83
C THR A 290 -14.31 -0.19 16.85
N LEU A 291 -14.38 0.54 15.74
CA LEU A 291 -15.42 1.51 15.47
C LEU A 291 -16.65 0.85 14.85
N VAL A 292 -17.79 1.51 14.96
CA VAL A 292 -19.04 1.17 14.29
C VAL A 292 -19.58 2.39 13.54
N LYS A 293 -20.40 2.16 12.51
CA LYS A 293 -21.01 3.25 11.74
C LYS A 293 -21.88 4.13 12.66
N PRO A 294 -21.75 5.46 12.62
CA PRO A 294 -22.48 6.33 13.53
C PRO A 294 -23.99 6.36 13.22
N SER A 295 -24.79 6.33 14.28
CA SER A 295 -26.18 6.77 14.29
C SER A 295 -26.25 8.28 14.41
N LYS A 296 -27.42 8.88 14.13
CA LYS A 296 -27.65 10.33 14.26
C LYS A 296 -27.22 10.87 15.62
N GLU A 297 -27.40 10.11 16.68
CA GLU A 297 -27.08 10.53 18.05
C GLU A 297 -25.63 10.28 18.48
N SER A 298 -24.93 9.38 17.80
CA SER A 298 -23.53 9.04 18.10
C SER A 298 -22.51 9.76 17.19
N GLN A 299 -22.99 10.54 16.23
CA GLN A 299 -22.17 11.25 15.24
C GLN A 299 -21.08 12.09 15.91
N ASP A 300 -21.43 12.86 16.94
CA ASP A 300 -20.48 13.74 17.64
C ASP A 300 -19.38 12.97 18.40
N LEU A 301 -19.66 11.74 18.86
CA LEU A 301 -18.65 10.88 19.47
C LEU A 301 -17.72 10.30 18.41
N TYR A 302 -18.30 9.82 17.31
CA TYR A 302 -17.55 9.27 16.19
C TYR A 302 -16.57 10.31 15.60
N GLU A 303 -17.06 11.51 15.25
CA GLU A 303 -16.22 12.60 14.74
C GLU A 303 -15.14 13.03 15.74
N TYR A 304 -15.46 13.00 17.03
CA TYR A 304 -14.50 13.29 18.09
C TYR A 304 -13.37 12.25 18.15
N CYS A 305 -13.71 10.96 18.10
CA CYS A 305 -12.72 9.88 18.07
C CYS A 305 -11.82 9.97 16.83
N LEU A 306 -12.39 10.26 15.66
CA LEU A 306 -11.62 10.46 14.43
C LEU A 306 -10.65 11.64 14.53
N THR A 307 -11.13 12.78 15.05
CA THR A 307 -10.34 14.02 15.15
C THR A 307 -9.20 13.91 16.16
N ASN A 308 -9.39 13.14 17.23
CA ASN A 308 -8.41 12.99 18.31
C ASN A 308 -7.61 11.69 18.25
N LYS A 309 -7.65 10.97 17.11
CA LYS A 309 -6.92 9.71 16.92
C LYS A 309 -7.27 8.64 17.97
N GLY A 310 -8.51 8.66 18.46
CA GLY A 310 -9.00 7.77 19.51
C GLY A 310 -9.41 6.39 18.99
N PHE A 311 -8.74 5.85 17.98
CA PHE A 311 -9.04 4.54 17.42
C PHE A 311 -7.77 3.89 16.85
N VAL A 312 -7.73 2.56 16.90
CA VAL A 312 -6.63 1.78 16.34
C VAL A 312 -6.77 1.71 14.81
N ILE A 313 -5.69 1.99 14.08
CA ILE A 313 -5.66 1.80 12.63
C ILE A 313 -5.71 0.30 12.32
N SER A 314 -6.80 -0.15 11.71
CA SER A 314 -7.04 -1.55 11.33
C SER A 314 -7.89 -1.63 10.06
N LYS A 315 -7.81 -2.73 9.30
CA LYS A 315 -8.65 -2.95 8.10
C LYS A 315 -10.15 -2.77 8.42
N LYS A 316 -10.60 -3.24 9.59
CA LYS A 316 -12.00 -3.09 10.05
C LYS A 316 -12.39 -1.63 10.26
N ASN A 317 -11.57 -0.85 10.96
CA ASN A 317 -11.88 0.56 11.23
C ASN A 317 -11.79 1.42 9.96
N LEU A 318 -10.84 1.13 9.06
CA LEU A 318 -10.81 1.77 7.75
C LEU A 318 -12.06 1.44 6.92
N GLY A 319 -12.58 0.21 7.00
CA GLY A 319 -13.84 -0.16 6.37
C GLY A 319 -15.03 0.64 6.90
N VAL A 320 -15.03 1.02 8.18
CA VAL A 320 -16.05 1.92 8.75
C VAL A 320 -15.88 3.35 8.26
N ILE A 321 -14.63 3.84 8.14
CA ILE A 321 -14.32 5.23 7.78
C ILE A 321 -14.50 5.49 6.28
N LEU A 322 -13.97 4.60 5.43
CA LEU A 322 -13.92 4.77 3.97
C LEU A 322 -15.09 4.06 3.26
N GLY A 323 -15.78 3.14 3.95
CA GLY A 323 -16.86 2.34 3.36
C GLY A 323 -16.39 1.57 2.13
N ASP A 324 -17.22 1.57 1.09
CA ASP A 324 -16.96 0.88 -0.17
C ASP A 324 -15.74 1.44 -0.93
N SER A 325 -15.25 2.64 -0.57
CA SER A 325 -14.05 3.19 -1.20
C SER A 325 -12.79 2.40 -0.83
N LEU A 326 -12.79 1.66 0.29
CA LEU A 326 -11.66 0.85 0.72
C LEU A 326 -11.29 -0.23 -0.33
N THR A 327 -12.26 -0.74 -1.08
CA THR A 327 -12.09 -1.83 -2.05
C THR A 327 -11.96 -1.34 -3.49
N LYS A 328 -12.01 -0.02 -3.73
CA LYS A 328 -11.97 0.57 -5.07
C LYS A 328 -10.84 1.59 -5.23
N LYS A 329 -10.77 2.53 -4.29
CA LYS A 329 -9.88 3.71 -4.32
C LYS A 329 -9.51 4.19 -2.91
N PRO A 330 -8.91 3.31 -2.09
CA PRO A 330 -8.67 3.57 -0.68
C PRO A 330 -7.83 4.83 -0.44
N MET A 331 -6.76 5.05 -1.21
CA MET A 331 -5.89 6.20 -1.00
C MET A 331 -6.55 7.50 -1.45
N THR A 332 -7.27 7.49 -2.57
CA THR A 332 -8.01 8.67 -3.04
C THR A 332 -9.07 9.07 -2.02
N ALA A 333 -9.72 8.09 -1.38
CA ALA A 333 -10.68 8.35 -0.32
C ALA A 333 -10.01 8.99 0.91
N ILE A 334 -8.82 8.50 1.32
CA ILE A 334 -8.02 9.12 2.40
C ILE A 334 -7.63 10.55 2.03
N PHE A 335 -7.23 10.80 0.78
CA PHE A 335 -6.86 12.12 0.28
C PHE A 335 -8.00 13.13 0.30
N LYS A 336 -9.23 12.67 0.07
CA LYS A 336 -10.44 13.50 0.02
C LYS A 336 -11.12 13.70 1.38
N LEU A 337 -10.57 13.14 2.47
CA LEU A 337 -11.09 13.37 3.82
C LEU A 337 -11.03 14.86 4.17
N SER A 338 -12.18 15.42 4.55
CA SER A 338 -12.30 16.83 4.97
C SER A 338 -11.69 17.11 6.35
N ASN A 339 -11.43 16.07 7.15
CA ASN A 339 -10.82 16.19 8.47
C ASN A 339 -9.29 16.08 8.35
N ASP A 340 -8.61 17.23 8.35
CA ASP A 340 -7.15 17.30 8.19
C ASP A 340 -6.36 16.52 9.24
N LYS A 341 -6.85 16.48 10.49
CA LYS A 341 -6.18 15.73 11.57
C LYS A 341 -6.26 14.23 11.32
N LEU A 342 -7.42 13.74 10.89
CA LEU A 342 -7.62 12.33 10.52
C LEU A 342 -6.79 12.00 9.28
N LYS A 343 -6.87 12.82 8.23
CA LYS A 343 -6.09 12.64 7.00
C LYS A 343 -4.61 12.51 7.32
N LYS A 344 -4.05 13.45 8.09
CA LYS A 344 -2.65 13.39 8.53
C LYS A 344 -2.32 12.14 9.35
N TYR A 345 -3.25 11.71 10.22
CA TYR A 345 -3.05 10.48 11.00
C TYR A 345 -2.96 9.23 10.13
N LEU A 346 -3.83 9.11 9.11
CA LEU A 346 -3.82 7.98 8.19
C LEU A 346 -2.59 8.03 7.26
N LEU A 347 -2.25 9.20 6.70
CA LEU A 347 -1.07 9.34 5.83
C LEU A 347 0.24 9.03 6.56
N ASN A 348 0.36 9.41 7.84
CA ASN A 348 1.52 9.03 8.66
C ASN A 348 1.67 7.51 8.86
N ASN A 349 0.62 6.72 8.62
CA ASN A 349 0.60 5.27 8.74
C ASN A 349 0.33 4.57 7.40
N GLN A 350 0.51 5.29 6.28
CA GLN A 350 0.17 4.82 4.94
C GLN A 350 0.81 3.49 4.55
N LYS A 351 2.05 3.24 5.00
CA LYS A 351 2.77 1.99 4.70
C LYS A 351 2.05 0.77 5.27
N THR A 352 1.63 0.84 6.53
CA THR A 352 0.85 -0.22 7.16
C THR A 352 -0.52 -0.36 6.50
N ILE A 353 -1.17 0.77 6.20
CA ILE A 353 -2.49 0.78 5.58
C ILE A 353 -2.48 0.14 4.19
N ALA A 354 -1.44 0.41 3.40
CA ALA A 354 -1.29 -0.11 2.05
C ALA A 354 -1.25 -1.64 1.98
N THR A 355 -0.74 -2.31 3.03
CA THR A 355 -0.74 -3.78 3.12
C THR A 355 -2.13 -4.40 3.12
N TRP A 356 -3.18 -3.60 3.33
CA TRP A 356 -4.57 -4.05 3.32
C TRP A 356 -5.32 -3.76 2.02
N PHE A 357 -4.69 -3.06 1.07
CA PHE A 357 -5.29 -2.80 -0.22
C PHE A 357 -5.25 -4.07 -1.06
N GLU A 358 -6.39 -4.37 -1.66
CA GLU A 358 -6.49 -5.48 -2.59
C GLU A 358 -6.01 -4.99 -3.96
N THR A 359 -5.31 -5.84 -4.71
CA THR A 359 -4.82 -5.51 -6.06
C THR A 359 -5.96 -5.22 -7.05
N SER A 360 -7.19 -5.63 -6.72
CA SER A 360 -8.41 -5.27 -7.45
C SER A 360 -8.80 -3.79 -7.32
N CYS A 361 -8.21 -3.03 -6.39
CA CYS A 361 -8.44 -1.60 -6.26
C CYS A 361 -7.78 -0.87 -7.44
N ASN A 362 -8.57 -0.39 -8.41
CA ASN A 362 -8.05 0.15 -9.67
C ASN A 362 -8.59 1.55 -10.03
N GLU A 363 -9.34 2.18 -9.13
CA GLU A 363 -10.01 3.48 -9.37
C GLU A 363 -9.27 4.66 -8.69
N GLU A 364 -7.97 4.55 -8.42
CA GLU A 364 -7.21 5.65 -7.83
C GLU A 364 -7.06 6.83 -8.79
N SER A 365 -7.05 8.05 -8.24
CA SER A 365 -6.86 9.30 -8.97
C SER A 365 -5.38 9.56 -9.30
N LYS A 366 -5.12 10.30 -10.39
CA LYS A 366 -3.77 10.73 -10.82
C LYS A 366 -2.97 11.31 -9.66
N GLU A 367 -3.53 12.29 -8.95
CA GLU A 367 -2.85 13.00 -7.87
C GLU A 367 -2.45 12.05 -6.74
N THR A 368 -3.30 11.06 -6.46
CA THR A 368 -3.06 10.07 -5.42
C THR A 368 -1.98 9.08 -5.83
N LEU A 369 -2.01 8.59 -7.07
CA LEU A 369 -0.98 7.67 -7.57
C LEU A 369 0.40 8.34 -7.58
N VAL A 370 0.47 9.59 -8.05
CA VAL A 370 1.71 10.38 -7.99
C VAL A 370 2.22 10.50 -6.55
N TYR A 371 1.34 10.79 -5.60
CA TYR A 371 1.71 10.84 -4.19
C TYR A 371 2.21 9.49 -3.66
N MET A 372 1.52 8.39 -3.99
CA MET A 372 1.90 7.05 -3.54
C MET A 372 3.31 6.67 -3.98
N ILE A 373 3.66 7.04 -5.22
CA ILE A 373 4.99 6.84 -5.79
C ILE A 373 6.02 7.71 -5.06
N LYS A 374 5.78 9.03 -4.96
CA LYS A 374 6.70 9.99 -4.34
C LYS A 374 7.01 9.66 -2.87
N GLU A 375 5.99 9.29 -2.10
CA GLU A 375 6.14 9.00 -0.67
C GLU A 375 6.49 7.54 -0.38
N ALA A 376 6.71 6.71 -1.41
CA ALA A 376 7.01 5.29 -1.27
C ALA A 376 6.04 4.59 -0.30
N VAL A 377 4.75 4.68 -0.60
CA VAL A 377 3.68 4.12 0.25
C VAL A 377 3.83 2.61 0.41
N GLY A 378 4.38 1.92 -0.58
CA GLY A 378 4.87 0.55 -0.48
C GLY A 378 6.32 0.44 -0.94
N ASP A 379 6.85 -0.78 -0.91
CA ASP A 379 8.06 -1.10 -1.66
C ASP A 379 7.80 -1.06 -3.18
N ASP A 380 8.89 -1.02 -3.96
CA ASP A 380 8.84 -0.82 -5.41
C ASP A 380 8.20 -1.99 -6.15
N GLU A 381 8.33 -3.22 -5.64
CA GLU A 381 7.71 -4.41 -6.22
C GLU A 381 6.19 -4.35 -6.05
N TRP A 382 5.72 -4.08 -4.83
CA TRP A 382 4.31 -3.90 -4.53
C TRP A 382 3.71 -2.71 -5.28
N LEU A 383 4.42 -1.56 -5.32
CA LEU A 383 3.94 -0.38 -6.04
C LEU A 383 3.79 -0.66 -7.53
N THR A 384 4.77 -1.33 -8.15
CA THR A 384 4.69 -1.73 -9.57
C THR A 384 3.48 -2.63 -9.82
N GLN A 385 3.27 -3.64 -8.96
CA GLN A 385 2.12 -4.53 -9.08
C GLN A 385 0.80 -3.78 -8.90
N TYR A 386 0.70 -2.90 -7.90
CA TYR A 386 -0.51 -2.11 -7.62
C TYR A 386 -0.82 -1.13 -8.76
N LEU A 387 0.21 -0.48 -9.32
CA LEU A 387 0.10 0.42 -10.46
C LEU A 387 -0.39 -0.32 -11.71
N SER A 388 0.13 -1.53 -11.98
CA SER A 388 -0.24 -2.33 -13.16
C SER A 388 -1.75 -2.61 -13.28
N GLN A 389 -2.46 -2.59 -12.16
CA GLN A 389 -3.90 -2.85 -12.10
C GLN A 389 -4.75 -1.58 -12.23
N GLN A 390 -4.16 -0.39 -12.12
CA GLN A 390 -4.90 0.87 -12.17
C GLN A 390 -5.52 1.11 -13.55
N LEU A 391 -6.66 1.79 -13.59
CA LEU A 391 -7.31 2.19 -14.84
C LEU A 391 -6.67 3.41 -15.49
N TYR A 392 -6.01 4.26 -14.69
CA TYR A 392 -5.39 5.49 -15.19
C TYR A 392 -4.02 5.20 -15.82
N ASP A 393 -3.79 5.69 -17.04
CA ASP A 393 -2.49 5.74 -17.69
C ASP A 393 -1.90 7.14 -17.58
N PHE A 394 -0.60 7.22 -17.27
CA PHE A 394 0.11 8.48 -17.07
C PHE A 394 0.42 9.12 -18.43
N ASP A 395 -0.25 10.24 -18.71
CA ASP A 395 -0.04 11.05 -19.91
C ASP A 395 1.13 12.05 -19.77
N ASP A 396 1.43 12.44 -18.53
CA ASP A 396 2.47 13.39 -18.17
C ASP A 396 3.22 12.93 -16.92
N VAL A 397 4.55 12.88 -17.03
CA VAL A 397 5.49 12.45 -16.00
C VAL A 397 6.60 13.47 -15.76
N SER A 398 6.52 14.68 -16.33
CA SER A 398 7.61 15.67 -16.29
C SER A 398 7.95 16.16 -14.86
N ASP A 399 6.99 16.11 -13.94
CA ASP A 399 7.16 16.51 -12.53
C ASP A 399 7.62 15.36 -11.60
N LEU A 400 8.04 14.23 -12.18
CA LEU A 400 8.45 13.03 -11.46
C LEU A 400 9.97 12.83 -11.53
N ASP A 401 10.51 12.06 -10.58
CA ASP A 401 11.91 11.65 -10.60
C ASP A 401 12.13 10.37 -11.43
N THR A 402 13.39 10.02 -11.66
CA THR A 402 13.77 8.85 -12.48
C THR A 402 13.24 7.53 -11.91
N ARG A 403 13.20 7.38 -10.57
CA ARG A 403 12.63 6.21 -9.90
C ARG A 403 11.13 6.08 -10.20
N ALA A 404 10.38 7.17 -10.08
CA ALA A 404 8.95 7.20 -10.33
C ALA A 404 8.62 6.85 -11.78
N VAL A 405 9.35 7.41 -12.74
CA VAL A 405 9.20 7.06 -14.17
C VAL A 405 9.53 5.60 -14.41
N GLY A 406 10.60 5.07 -13.81
CA GLY A 406 10.95 3.65 -13.88
C GLY A 406 9.83 2.72 -13.39
N LEU A 407 9.19 3.05 -12.26
CA LEU A 407 8.04 2.29 -11.73
C LEU A 407 6.83 2.32 -12.69
N ILE A 408 6.54 3.47 -13.28
CA ILE A 408 5.41 3.63 -14.22
C ILE A 408 5.65 2.82 -15.49
N LEU A 409 6.87 2.84 -16.03
CA LEU A 409 7.27 2.04 -17.20
C LEU A 409 7.21 0.54 -16.90
N ALA A 410 7.76 0.11 -15.76
CA ALA A 410 7.74 -1.29 -15.34
C ALA A 410 6.31 -1.83 -15.13
N ALA A 411 5.40 -0.97 -14.63
CA ALA A 411 3.99 -1.29 -14.46
C ALA A 411 3.17 -1.28 -15.77
N ASP A 412 3.78 -0.90 -16.90
CA ASP A 412 3.12 -0.72 -18.19
C ASP A 412 2.01 0.34 -18.17
N LYS A 413 2.20 1.41 -17.38
CA LYS A 413 1.17 2.44 -17.11
C LYS A 413 1.45 3.81 -17.70
N LEU A 414 2.54 3.99 -18.45
CA LEU A 414 2.71 5.19 -19.26
C LEU A 414 1.68 5.15 -20.40
N ALA A 415 1.08 6.29 -20.75
CA ALA A 415 0.19 6.36 -21.90
C ALA A 415 0.96 6.05 -23.19
N VAL A 416 0.39 5.23 -24.06
CA VAL A 416 1.03 4.78 -25.31
C VAL A 416 0.94 5.86 -26.39
N ALA A 417 1.60 6.99 -26.17
CA ALA A 417 1.64 8.14 -27.05
C ALA A 417 3.01 8.81 -27.01
N TRP A 418 3.45 9.39 -28.14
CA TRP A 418 4.80 9.95 -28.25
C TRP A 418 5.09 11.09 -27.28
N HIS A 419 4.10 11.95 -26.98
CA HIS A 419 4.30 13.03 -26.01
C HIS A 419 4.63 12.51 -24.60
N SER A 420 3.99 11.41 -24.17
CA SER A 420 4.25 10.77 -22.88
C SER A 420 5.61 10.06 -22.85
N VAL A 421 5.95 9.36 -23.94
CA VAL A 421 7.26 8.72 -24.13
C VAL A 421 8.40 9.74 -24.12
N LEU A 422 8.23 10.87 -24.80
CA LEU A 422 9.20 11.98 -24.80
C LEU A 422 9.32 12.60 -23.41
N GLY A 423 8.21 12.78 -22.69
CA GLY A 423 8.23 13.23 -21.29
C GLY A 423 9.02 12.30 -20.38
N ALA A 424 8.82 10.98 -20.51
CA ALA A 424 9.60 9.98 -19.77
C ALA A 424 11.08 10.02 -20.13
N TYR A 425 11.41 10.09 -21.41
CA TYR A 425 12.78 10.20 -21.91
C TYR A 425 13.49 11.46 -21.40
N GLN A 426 12.80 12.60 -21.36
CA GLN A 426 13.35 13.84 -20.85
C GLN A 426 13.73 13.73 -19.36
N VAL A 427 12.92 13.04 -18.55
CA VAL A 427 13.21 12.82 -17.12
C VAL A 427 14.36 11.83 -16.93
N LEU A 428 14.40 10.74 -17.71
CA LEU A 428 15.46 9.73 -17.64
C LEU A 428 16.80 10.26 -18.18
N GLY A 429 16.76 11.19 -19.13
CA GLY A 429 17.93 11.79 -19.78
C GLY A 429 18.64 10.88 -20.79
N THR A 430 18.26 9.59 -20.85
CA THR A 430 18.79 8.60 -21.78
C THR A 430 17.75 7.52 -22.06
N LEU A 431 17.92 6.80 -23.16
CA LEU A 431 17.16 5.60 -23.47
C LEU A 431 17.76 4.45 -22.66
N ASP A 432 17.20 4.18 -21.49
CA ASP A 432 17.57 3.06 -20.65
C ASP A 432 16.83 1.77 -21.06
N ASP A 433 17.22 0.63 -20.47
CA ASP A 433 16.64 -0.68 -20.76
C ASP A 433 15.12 -0.69 -20.52
N THR A 434 14.65 -0.03 -19.46
CA THR A 434 13.23 0.02 -19.10
C THR A 434 12.39 0.71 -20.17
N LEU A 435 12.82 1.88 -20.64
CA LEU A 435 12.13 2.61 -21.70
C LEU A 435 12.27 1.88 -23.04
N ASN A 436 13.43 1.28 -23.31
CA ASN A 436 13.68 0.52 -24.52
C ASN A 436 12.75 -0.72 -24.62
N GLU A 437 12.56 -1.46 -23.52
CA GLU A 437 11.62 -2.57 -23.42
C GLU A 437 10.16 -2.10 -23.60
N TYR A 438 9.78 -0.98 -22.97
CA TYR A 438 8.45 -0.39 -23.11
C TYR A 438 8.16 -0.03 -24.58
N LEU A 439 9.10 0.64 -25.25
CA LEU A 439 8.99 0.97 -26.69
C LEU A 439 8.85 -0.28 -27.55
N THR A 440 9.63 -1.32 -27.25
CA THR A 440 9.59 -2.62 -27.96
C THR A 440 8.19 -3.25 -27.85
N ARG A 441 7.62 -3.27 -26.64
CA ARG A 441 6.28 -3.83 -26.37
C ARG A 441 5.17 -3.08 -27.11
N HIS A 442 5.28 -1.75 -27.19
CA HIS A 442 4.24 -0.87 -27.72
C HIS A 442 4.48 -0.34 -29.14
N ALA A 443 5.54 -0.79 -29.83
CA ALA A 443 5.93 -0.33 -31.16
C ALA A 443 4.79 -0.38 -32.19
N THR A 444 3.90 -1.38 -32.10
CA THR A 444 2.77 -1.55 -33.02
C THR A 444 1.72 -0.43 -32.90
N ILE A 445 1.55 0.14 -31.69
CA ILE A 445 0.63 1.26 -31.46
C ILE A 445 1.34 2.56 -31.80
N LEU A 446 2.55 2.77 -31.27
CA LEU A 446 3.34 3.99 -31.48
C LEU A 446 3.65 4.27 -32.96
N SER A 447 3.87 3.22 -33.76
CA SER A 447 4.13 3.33 -35.21
C SER A 447 2.95 3.87 -36.05
N LYS A 448 1.77 4.02 -35.45
CA LYS A 448 0.59 4.61 -36.11
C LYS A 448 0.56 6.13 -36.02
N GLU A 449 1.37 6.71 -35.14
CA GLU A 449 1.47 8.16 -34.91
C GLU A 449 2.87 8.66 -35.29
N ARG A 450 2.96 9.93 -35.67
CA ARG A 450 4.23 10.64 -35.82
C ARG A 450 4.78 11.03 -34.45
N CYS A 451 6.09 10.92 -34.26
CA CYS A 451 6.75 11.46 -33.09
C CYS A 451 6.85 12.98 -33.24
N VAL A 452 6.06 13.71 -32.44
CA VAL A 452 6.00 15.18 -32.46
C VAL A 452 6.27 15.70 -31.05
N GLY A 453 7.18 16.67 -30.94
CA GLY A 453 7.59 17.27 -29.68
C GLY A 453 8.70 18.31 -29.87
N ASP A 454 9.46 18.57 -28.81
CA ASP A 454 10.67 19.42 -28.91
C ASP A 454 11.68 18.82 -29.90
N GLU A 455 12.14 19.62 -30.85
CA GLU A 455 12.97 19.17 -31.97
C GLU A 455 14.30 18.58 -31.50
N ASN A 456 14.92 19.16 -30.47
CA ASN A 456 16.18 18.64 -29.92
C ASN A 456 15.96 17.30 -29.22
N LEU A 457 14.87 17.18 -28.46
CA LEU A 457 14.53 15.95 -27.75
C LEU A 457 14.21 14.80 -28.71
N VAL A 458 13.41 15.09 -29.75
CA VAL A 458 13.08 14.11 -30.81
C VAL A 458 14.34 13.68 -31.54
N THR A 459 15.25 14.62 -31.85
CA THR A 459 16.54 14.31 -32.50
C THR A 459 17.41 13.40 -31.65
N LEU A 460 17.52 13.67 -30.35
CA LEU A 460 18.32 12.86 -29.44
C LEU A 460 17.74 11.44 -29.28
N MET A 461 16.43 11.34 -29.12
CA MET A 461 15.73 10.05 -29.04
C MET A 461 15.88 9.26 -30.34
N HIS A 462 15.69 9.89 -31.50
CA HIS A 462 15.89 9.28 -32.81
C HIS A 462 17.27 8.64 -32.91
N LYS A 463 18.31 9.41 -32.57
CA LYS A 463 19.69 8.92 -32.59
C LYS A 463 19.87 7.71 -31.68
N GLN A 464 19.51 7.82 -30.40
CA GLN A 464 19.71 6.71 -29.43
C GLN A 464 18.91 5.46 -29.77
N LEU A 465 17.69 5.61 -30.29
CA LEU A 465 16.81 4.49 -30.63
C LEU A 465 17.30 3.69 -31.85
N PHE A 466 17.93 4.36 -32.81
CA PHE A 466 18.31 3.74 -34.08
C PHE A 466 19.80 3.49 -34.25
N THR A 467 20.67 4.08 -33.42
CA THR A 467 22.13 3.90 -33.49
C THR A 467 22.77 3.31 -32.22
N GLY A 468 21.96 3.00 -31.18
CA GLY A 468 22.40 2.39 -29.92
C GLY A 468 22.15 0.88 -29.81
N GLU A 469 21.83 0.41 -28.59
CA GLU A 469 21.44 -0.99 -28.36
C GLU A 469 20.28 -1.38 -29.29
N LYS A 470 20.49 -2.50 -29.96
CA LYS A 470 19.78 -2.83 -31.19
C LYS A 470 18.35 -3.28 -30.89
N GLN A 471 17.39 -2.38 -31.10
CA GLN A 471 15.97 -2.71 -31.24
C GLN A 471 15.80 -3.94 -32.14
N PRO A 472 14.93 -4.91 -31.78
CA PRO A 472 14.62 -6.03 -32.66
C PRO A 472 14.16 -5.54 -34.03
N MET A 473 14.57 -6.21 -35.10
CA MET A 473 14.39 -5.72 -36.48
C MET A 473 12.93 -5.37 -36.82
N LEU A 474 11.97 -6.16 -36.33
CA LEU A 474 10.55 -5.92 -36.58
C LEU A 474 10.06 -4.62 -35.93
N GLU A 475 10.49 -4.35 -34.69
CA GLU A 475 10.13 -3.16 -33.92
C GLU A 475 10.87 -1.93 -34.44
N PHE A 476 12.14 -2.08 -34.84
CA PHE A 476 12.92 -1.07 -35.56
C PHE A 476 12.16 -0.56 -36.79
N VAL A 477 11.71 -1.47 -37.67
CA VAL A 477 10.94 -1.14 -38.90
C VAL A 477 9.66 -0.37 -38.58
N LYS A 478 8.95 -0.75 -37.50
CA LYS A 478 7.70 -0.11 -37.08
C LYS A 478 7.97 1.30 -36.56
N LEU A 479 8.87 1.44 -35.59
CA LEU A 479 9.17 2.71 -34.91
C LEU A 479 9.77 3.73 -35.87
N LEU A 480 10.59 3.31 -36.83
CA LEU A 480 11.18 4.18 -37.86
C LEU A 480 10.12 4.99 -38.62
N ARG A 481 8.90 4.44 -38.81
CA ARG A 481 7.80 5.13 -39.49
C ARG A 481 7.30 6.36 -38.76
N SER A 482 7.47 6.41 -37.43
CA SER A 482 7.02 7.52 -36.61
C SER A 482 7.88 8.76 -36.76
N PHE A 483 9.14 8.61 -37.14
CA PHE A 483 10.08 9.73 -37.26
C PHE A 483 10.09 10.27 -38.69
N ASP A 484 10.19 11.59 -38.83
CA ASP A 484 10.38 12.26 -40.12
C ASP A 484 11.75 12.92 -40.22
N MET A 485 12.77 12.12 -39.96
CA MET A 485 14.17 12.54 -39.95
C MET A 485 14.97 11.72 -40.95
N THR A 486 16.03 12.32 -41.47
CA THR A 486 16.99 11.67 -42.36
C THR A 486 18.23 11.25 -41.58
N PHE A 487 18.76 10.07 -41.91
CA PHE A 487 20.01 9.58 -41.33
C PHE A 487 21.22 10.25 -41.98
N THR A 488 22.21 10.54 -41.16
CA THR A 488 23.51 11.09 -41.53
C THR A 488 24.52 9.97 -41.80
N LEU A 489 25.62 10.31 -42.46
CA LEU A 489 26.73 9.38 -42.72
C LEU A 489 27.29 8.76 -41.43
N VAL A 490 27.37 9.54 -40.34
CA VAL A 490 27.89 9.05 -39.05
C VAL A 490 26.99 7.96 -38.47
N GLU A 491 25.67 8.14 -38.56
CA GLU A 491 24.69 7.18 -38.03
C GLU A 491 24.73 5.86 -38.80
N PHE A 492 24.96 5.89 -40.11
CA PHE A 492 25.14 4.65 -40.89
C PHE A 492 26.35 3.82 -40.46
N GLY A 493 27.41 4.45 -39.95
CA GLY A 493 28.56 3.73 -39.40
C GLY A 493 28.24 2.89 -38.15
N GLU A 494 27.11 3.17 -37.47
CA GLU A 494 26.66 2.46 -36.26
C GLU A 494 25.58 1.40 -36.58
N MET A 495 25.16 1.27 -37.84
CA MET A 495 24.09 0.36 -38.29
C MET A 495 24.64 -0.85 -39.06
N ASP A 496 23.86 -1.92 -39.12
CA ASP A 496 24.12 -3.04 -40.03
C ASP A 496 23.33 -2.92 -41.34
N ASP A 497 23.79 -3.65 -42.35
CA ASP A 497 23.24 -3.64 -43.71
C ASP A 497 21.71 -3.81 -43.77
N GLU A 498 21.13 -4.70 -42.95
CA GLU A 498 19.69 -4.93 -42.92
C GLU A 498 18.92 -3.69 -42.47
N ARG A 499 19.42 -2.96 -41.45
CA ARG A 499 18.79 -1.72 -40.99
C ARG A 499 18.98 -0.58 -42.00
N ILE A 500 20.16 -0.47 -42.61
CA ILE A 500 20.43 0.55 -43.63
C ILE A 500 19.49 0.33 -44.83
N ALA A 501 19.31 -0.92 -45.27
CA ALA A 501 18.36 -1.27 -46.32
C ALA A 501 16.93 -0.79 -45.99
N GLU A 502 16.50 -0.93 -44.73
CA GLU A 502 15.18 -0.47 -44.31
C GLU A 502 15.05 1.06 -44.28
N VAL A 503 16.09 1.78 -43.83
CA VAL A 503 16.16 3.24 -43.87
C VAL A 503 16.00 3.76 -45.30
N ILE A 504 16.71 3.15 -46.25
CA ILE A 504 16.60 3.46 -47.68
C ILE A 504 15.20 3.15 -48.19
N ARG A 505 14.65 1.97 -47.86
CA ARG A 505 13.31 1.54 -48.28
C ARG A 505 12.20 2.49 -47.82
N GLN A 506 12.32 3.02 -46.60
CA GLN A 506 11.40 4.01 -46.04
C GLN A 506 11.70 5.45 -46.46
N LYS A 507 12.72 5.66 -47.32
CA LYS A 507 13.15 6.97 -47.83
C LYS A 507 13.58 7.94 -46.73
N LYS A 508 14.23 7.43 -45.67
CA LYS A 508 14.71 8.20 -44.52
C LYS A 508 16.17 8.62 -44.67
N VAL A 509 16.57 8.97 -45.89
CA VAL A 509 17.95 9.36 -46.20
C VAL A 509 17.96 10.41 -47.30
N SER A 510 18.79 11.43 -47.15
CA SER A 510 19.00 12.47 -48.17
C SER A 510 19.87 11.97 -49.32
N ALA A 511 19.81 12.65 -50.46
CA ALA A 511 20.75 12.46 -51.56
C ALA A 511 22.09 13.12 -51.21
N ASP A 512 23.15 12.32 -51.08
CA ASP A 512 24.49 12.74 -50.70
C ASP A 512 25.52 11.79 -51.32
N SER A 513 26.49 12.35 -52.06
CA SER A 513 27.55 11.59 -52.72
C SER A 513 28.47 10.86 -51.75
N GLU A 514 28.74 11.43 -50.58
CA GLU A 514 29.61 10.81 -49.57
C GLU A 514 28.92 9.61 -48.92
N ILE A 515 27.60 9.68 -48.73
CA ILE A 515 26.79 8.53 -48.32
C ILE A 515 26.88 7.42 -49.37
N PHE A 516 26.68 7.74 -50.65
CA PHE A 516 26.81 6.75 -51.72
C PHE A 516 28.20 6.10 -51.72
N LYS A 517 29.27 6.89 -51.71
CA LYS A 517 30.66 6.39 -51.70
C LYS A 517 30.90 5.46 -50.51
N HIS A 518 30.44 5.85 -49.32
CA HIS A 518 30.58 5.03 -48.12
C HIS A 518 29.83 3.70 -48.23
N LEU A 519 28.55 3.73 -48.61
CA LEU A 519 27.73 2.53 -48.77
C LEU A 519 28.31 1.60 -49.84
N ASN A 520 28.86 2.16 -50.92
CA ASN A 520 29.40 1.39 -52.03
C ASN A 520 30.69 0.64 -51.70
N VAL A 521 31.45 1.13 -50.70
CA VAL A 521 32.72 0.53 -50.25
C VAL A 521 32.51 -0.39 -49.05
N ASN A 522 31.64 -0.01 -48.11
CA ASN A 522 31.57 -0.64 -46.78
C ASN A 522 30.34 -1.54 -46.57
N CYS A 523 29.30 -1.41 -47.39
CA CYS A 523 28.06 -2.20 -47.25
C CYS A 523 27.92 -3.22 -48.39
N SER A 524 26.94 -4.10 -48.27
CA SER A 524 26.57 -5.01 -49.34
C SER A 524 26.21 -4.26 -50.62
N VAL A 525 26.52 -4.91 -51.74
CA VAL A 525 26.15 -4.46 -53.09
C VAL A 525 24.68 -4.07 -53.17
N GLN A 526 23.82 -4.82 -52.46
CA GLN A 526 22.39 -4.58 -52.50
C GLN A 526 22.01 -3.19 -51.95
N VAL A 527 22.57 -2.82 -50.80
CA VAL A 527 22.27 -1.56 -50.12
C VAL A 527 22.69 -0.36 -50.96
N ALA A 528 23.92 -0.39 -51.48
CA ALA A 528 24.46 0.70 -52.29
C ALA A 528 23.67 0.90 -53.59
N ASP A 529 23.29 -0.18 -54.27
CA ASP A 529 22.49 -0.08 -55.50
C ASP A 529 21.08 0.47 -55.22
N ASP A 530 20.44 0.07 -54.10
CA ASP A 530 19.11 0.58 -53.73
C ASP A 530 19.14 2.07 -53.40
N TYR A 531 20.21 2.54 -52.73
CA TYR A 531 20.45 3.96 -52.49
C TYR A 531 20.58 4.75 -53.80
N LEU A 532 21.40 4.23 -54.73
CA LEU A 532 21.59 4.86 -56.04
C LEU A 532 20.28 4.91 -56.84
N ILE A 533 19.48 3.84 -56.84
CA ILE A 533 18.19 3.83 -57.52
C ILE A 533 17.20 4.83 -56.89
N LEU A 534 17.22 4.99 -55.56
CA LEU A 534 16.35 5.94 -54.86
C LEU A 534 16.68 7.39 -55.22
N HIS A 535 17.97 7.74 -55.27
CA HIS A 535 18.46 9.11 -55.47
C HIS A 535 19.13 9.32 -56.84
N TYR A 536 18.67 8.56 -57.84
CA TYR A 536 19.31 8.46 -59.15
C TYR A 536 19.61 9.83 -59.77
N ASP A 537 18.59 10.68 -59.93
CA ASP A 537 18.77 11.97 -60.63
C ASP A 537 19.79 12.87 -59.91
N ALA A 538 19.71 12.95 -58.58
CA ALA A 538 20.61 13.79 -57.79
C ALA A 538 22.07 13.31 -57.85
N LEU A 539 22.31 12.00 -57.79
CA LEU A 539 23.65 11.43 -57.87
C LEU A 539 24.23 11.50 -59.28
N MET A 540 23.39 11.42 -60.31
CA MET A 540 23.82 11.54 -61.71
C MET A 540 24.22 12.98 -62.08
N ASP A 541 23.64 13.98 -61.41
CA ASP A 541 24.01 15.39 -61.57
C ASP A 541 25.25 15.79 -60.74
N ASP A 542 25.76 14.89 -59.89
CA ASP A 542 26.91 15.14 -59.03
C ASP A 542 28.24 14.84 -59.76
N GLU A 543 28.95 15.90 -60.15
CA GLU A 543 30.23 15.81 -60.84
C GLU A 543 31.38 15.28 -59.97
N THR A 544 31.20 15.15 -58.65
CA THR A 544 32.22 14.62 -57.73
C THR A 544 32.31 13.10 -57.73
N ILE A 545 31.38 12.41 -58.40
CA ILE A 545 31.36 10.95 -58.48
C ILE A 545 32.16 10.48 -59.70
N GLU A 546 33.32 9.90 -59.44
CA GLU A 546 34.10 9.22 -60.48
C GLU A 546 33.51 7.82 -60.77
N TRP A 547 32.50 7.76 -61.65
CA TRP A 547 31.78 6.52 -61.96
C TRP A 547 32.69 5.35 -62.33
N LYS A 548 33.84 5.60 -62.96
CA LYS A 548 34.83 4.57 -63.31
C LYS A 548 35.38 3.81 -62.10
N GLU A 549 35.45 4.45 -60.93
CA GLU A 549 35.96 3.83 -59.71
C GLU A 549 34.87 3.05 -58.96
N TYR A 550 33.61 3.46 -59.10
CA TYR A 550 32.50 2.96 -58.27
C TYR A 550 31.53 2.01 -58.98
N MET A 551 31.48 2.02 -60.32
CA MET A 551 30.58 1.14 -61.08
C MET A 551 31.09 -0.30 -61.08
N ARG A 552 30.17 -1.24 -60.89
CA ARG A 552 30.38 -2.69 -61.00
C ARG A 552 29.30 -3.30 -61.89
N ASN A 553 29.62 -4.35 -62.63
CA ASN A 553 28.65 -4.91 -63.58
C ASN A 553 27.30 -5.30 -62.95
N SER A 554 27.30 -5.85 -61.73
CA SER A 554 26.07 -6.19 -60.99
C SER A 554 25.18 -4.98 -60.72
N MET A 555 25.76 -3.83 -60.36
CA MET A 555 25.04 -2.56 -60.19
C MET A 555 24.39 -2.14 -61.52
N GLY A 556 25.14 -2.24 -62.63
CA GLY A 556 24.62 -1.96 -63.96
C GLY A 556 23.43 -2.84 -64.32
N VAL A 557 23.52 -4.15 -64.07
CA VAL A 557 22.42 -5.11 -64.28
C VAL A 557 21.18 -4.71 -63.47
N ARG A 558 21.38 -4.33 -62.21
CA ARG A 558 20.28 -3.97 -61.31
C ARG A 558 19.60 -2.66 -61.67
N ILE A 559 20.37 -1.62 -62.01
CA ILE A 559 19.87 -0.32 -62.47
C ILE A 559 19.05 -0.49 -63.75
N LEU A 560 19.58 -1.23 -64.73
CA LEU A 560 18.87 -1.48 -65.98
C LEU A 560 17.59 -2.30 -65.78
N ASN A 561 17.54 -3.20 -64.80
CA ASN A 561 16.32 -3.94 -64.44
C ASN A 561 15.39 -3.21 -63.44
N SER A 562 15.78 -2.03 -62.96
CA SER A 562 14.99 -1.26 -62.01
C SER A 562 13.75 -0.60 -62.64
N LYS A 563 12.95 0.06 -61.80
CA LYS A 563 11.76 0.83 -62.19
C LYS A 563 12.08 2.22 -62.78
N LEU A 564 13.35 2.56 -62.98
CA LEU A 564 13.76 3.83 -63.60
C LEU A 564 13.14 3.99 -64.99
N ALA A 565 12.88 5.23 -65.37
CA ALA A 565 12.31 5.57 -66.67
C ALA A 565 13.30 5.24 -67.80
N LEU A 566 12.78 5.09 -69.02
CA LEU A 566 13.60 4.75 -70.19
C LEU A 566 14.68 5.82 -70.45
N GLU A 567 14.35 7.11 -70.27
CA GLU A 567 15.30 8.22 -70.41
C GLU A 567 16.40 8.18 -69.34
N GLN A 568 16.07 7.84 -68.08
CA GLN A 568 17.05 7.65 -67.02
C GLN A 568 18.00 6.50 -67.36
N LYS A 569 17.47 5.37 -67.87
CA LYS A 569 18.32 4.25 -68.32
C LYS A 569 19.20 4.64 -69.52
N LYS A 570 18.68 5.44 -70.45
CA LYS A 570 19.46 5.98 -71.58
C LYS A 570 20.60 6.86 -71.08
N ARG A 571 20.34 7.75 -70.12
CA ARG A 571 21.36 8.58 -69.48
C ARG A 571 22.43 7.72 -68.82
N PHE A 572 22.03 6.74 -68.00
CA PHE A 572 22.96 5.82 -67.34
C PHE A 572 23.89 5.10 -68.33
N LEU A 573 23.33 4.58 -69.43
CA LEU A 573 24.09 3.88 -70.47
C LEU A 573 25.16 4.76 -71.13
N ASN A 574 24.88 6.05 -71.30
CA ASN A 574 25.76 6.96 -72.01
C ASN A 574 26.81 7.61 -71.11
N GLU A 575 26.45 7.95 -69.87
CA GLU A 575 27.27 8.78 -68.99
C GLU A 575 28.09 7.97 -67.98
N CYS A 576 27.58 6.83 -67.49
CA CYS A 576 28.16 6.14 -66.34
C CYS A 576 28.56 4.68 -66.61
N LEU A 577 27.84 3.99 -67.48
CA LEU A 577 27.99 2.55 -67.64
C LEU A 577 29.26 2.18 -68.42
N PHE A 578 30.04 1.26 -67.85
CA PHE A 578 31.07 0.50 -68.56
C PHE A 578 30.98 -0.97 -68.19
N ILE A 579 31.54 -1.85 -69.03
CA ILE A 579 31.52 -3.29 -68.80
C ILE A 579 32.94 -3.78 -68.50
N THR A 580 33.14 -4.29 -67.29
CA THR A 580 34.36 -5.03 -66.95
C THR A 580 34.25 -6.45 -67.49
N LYS A 581 35.12 -6.83 -68.42
CA LYS A 581 34.98 -8.07 -69.22
C LYS A 581 35.12 -9.34 -68.38
N GLU A 582 35.90 -9.28 -67.33
CA GLU A 582 36.28 -10.41 -66.47
C GLU A 582 35.22 -10.73 -65.40
N SER A 583 34.18 -9.91 -65.27
CA SER A 583 33.13 -10.08 -64.26
C SER A 583 32.11 -11.15 -64.67
N GLN A 584 31.59 -11.89 -63.69
CA GLN A 584 30.55 -12.91 -63.89
C GLN A 584 29.25 -12.32 -64.47
N ASP A 585 28.94 -11.06 -64.18
CA ASP A 585 27.74 -10.36 -64.67
C ASP A 585 27.93 -9.73 -66.05
N ALA A 586 29.14 -9.80 -66.64
CA ALA A 586 29.45 -9.12 -67.90
C ALA A 586 28.52 -9.54 -69.05
N TRP A 587 28.18 -10.83 -69.11
CA TRP A 587 27.30 -11.36 -70.16
C TRP A 587 25.87 -10.84 -70.04
N GLU A 588 25.27 -10.89 -68.85
CA GLU A 588 23.89 -10.39 -68.65
C GLU A 588 23.84 -8.87 -68.79
N LEU A 589 24.86 -8.14 -68.31
CA LEU A 589 24.95 -6.70 -68.53
C LEU A 589 25.04 -6.35 -70.02
N ALA A 590 25.89 -7.03 -70.78
CA ALA A 590 26.03 -6.81 -72.22
C ALA A 590 24.72 -7.05 -72.98
N LYS A 591 23.99 -8.11 -72.62
CA LYS A 591 22.65 -8.38 -73.13
C LYS A 591 21.67 -7.24 -72.82
N LEU A 592 21.62 -6.76 -71.58
CA LEU A 592 20.75 -5.65 -71.18
C LEU A 592 21.12 -4.34 -71.90
N VAL A 593 22.41 -4.06 -72.07
CA VAL A 593 22.89 -2.91 -72.85
C VAL A 593 22.38 -2.98 -74.29
N CYS A 594 22.50 -4.14 -74.95
CA CYS A 594 21.98 -4.32 -76.31
C CYS A 594 20.45 -4.14 -76.37
N PHE A 595 19.74 -4.69 -75.38
CA PHE A 595 18.29 -4.57 -75.27
C PHE A 595 17.85 -3.10 -75.09
N TYR A 596 18.45 -2.36 -74.16
CA TYR A 596 18.03 -0.99 -73.88
C TYR A 596 18.45 -0.01 -74.97
N TYR A 597 19.61 -0.15 -75.62
CA TYR A 597 19.91 0.67 -76.81
C TYR A 597 18.94 0.39 -77.97
N ASN A 598 18.45 -0.84 -78.10
CA ASN A 598 17.37 -1.13 -79.03
C ASN A 598 16.06 -0.39 -78.67
N GLN A 599 15.74 -0.22 -77.39
CA GLN A 599 14.52 0.47 -76.94
C GLN A 599 14.64 2.00 -76.98
N CYS A 600 15.73 2.54 -76.44
CA CYS A 600 15.96 3.99 -76.28
C CYS A 600 16.43 4.69 -77.58
N GLY A 601 16.85 3.91 -78.58
CA GLY A 601 17.56 4.40 -79.75
C GLY A 601 19.06 4.59 -79.50
N VAL A 602 19.79 4.75 -80.60
CA VAL A 602 21.26 4.83 -80.63
C VAL A 602 21.79 6.23 -80.91
N ASP A 603 20.91 7.23 -80.93
CA ASP A 603 21.31 8.63 -81.03
C ASP A 603 21.97 9.10 -79.73
N GLY A 604 23.19 9.63 -79.85
CA GLY A 604 24.07 9.96 -78.72
C GLY A 604 24.65 8.76 -77.96
N ALA A 605 24.49 7.52 -78.47
CA ALA A 605 24.98 6.33 -77.79
C ALA A 605 26.50 6.25 -77.68
N ASN A 606 26.99 5.69 -76.57
CA ASN A 606 28.41 5.39 -76.39
C ASN A 606 28.83 4.24 -77.33
N LYS A 607 29.49 4.59 -78.45
CA LYS A 607 29.88 3.65 -79.52
C LYS A 607 30.77 2.51 -79.00
N ASP A 608 31.72 2.81 -78.11
CA ASP A 608 32.63 1.82 -77.56
C ASP A 608 31.90 0.82 -76.66
N LEU A 609 30.96 1.31 -75.84
CA LEU A 609 30.11 0.46 -75.01
C LEU A 609 29.25 -0.48 -75.87
N VAL A 610 28.66 0.02 -76.96
CA VAL A 610 27.86 -0.81 -77.89
C VAL A 610 28.72 -1.91 -78.50
N VAL A 611 29.91 -1.58 -79.00
CA VAL A 611 30.85 -2.59 -79.55
C VAL A 611 31.21 -3.63 -78.50
N ILE A 612 31.61 -3.21 -77.29
CA ILE A 612 31.97 -4.12 -76.20
C ILE A 612 30.80 -5.04 -75.84
N ALA A 613 29.58 -4.50 -75.73
CA ALA A 613 28.39 -5.28 -75.41
C ALA A 613 28.08 -6.32 -76.49
N LEU A 614 28.15 -5.96 -77.78
CA LEU A 614 27.95 -6.89 -78.89
C LEU A 614 28.98 -8.03 -78.86
N THR A 615 30.25 -7.73 -78.57
CA THR A 615 31.32 -8.72 -78.47
C THR A 615 31.09 -9.70 -77.32
N ILE A 616 30.68 -9.22 -76.15
CA ILE A 616 30.48 -10.06 -74.95
C ILE A 616 29.18 -10.89 -75.05
N TYR A 617 28.12 -10.33 -75.63
CA TYR A 617 26.82 -10.99 -75.73
C TYR A 617 26.80 -12.07 -76.82
N GLN A 618 27.40 -13.22 -76.52
CA GLN A 618 27.43 -14.40 -77.41
C GLN A 618 26.51 -15.50 -76.87
N GLY A 619 25.62 -16.03 -77.71
CA GLY A 619 24.67 -17.09 -77.37
C GLY A 619 23.61 -17.31 -78.45
N GLY A 620 22.92 -18.46 -78.44
CA GLY A 620 21.98 -18.88 -79.50
C GLY A 620 20.85 -17.88 -79.79
N ASP A 621 20.38 -17.15 -78.76
CA ASP A 621 19.27 -16.20 -78.86
C ASP A 621 19.72 -14.75 -79.06
N SER A 622 21.03 -14.49 -79.14
CA SER A 622 21.59 -13.12 -79.18
C SER A 622 21.56 -12.49 -80.58
N TRP A 623 21.58 -13.28 -81.64
CA TRP A 623 21.87 -12.79 -82.99
C TRP A 623 20.84 -11.76 -83.47
N GLU A 624 19.54 -11.98 -83.22
CA GLU A 624 18.45 -11.12 -83.69
C GLU A 624 18.48 -9.74 -83.01
N GLN A 625 18.71 -9.69 -81.69
CA GLN A 625 18.84 -8.43 -80.96
C GLN A 625 20.08 -7.65 -81.41
N LYS A 626 21.20 -8.35 -81.64
CA LYS A 626 22.46 -7.75 -82.08
C LYS A 626 22.34 -7.19 -83.50
N ILE A 627 21.81 -7.94 -84.46
CA ILE A 627 21.67 -7.45 -85.84
C ILE A 627 20.67 -6.30 -85.93
N THR A 628 19.60 -6.32 -85.13
CA THR A 628 18.66 -5.21 -85.03
C THR A 628 19.34 -3.95 -84.51
N LEU A 629 20.19 -4.09 -83.47
CA LEU A 629 20.94 -2.97 -82.94
C LEU A 629 21.94 -2.41 -83.97
N ILE A 630 22.69 -3.29 -84.65
CA ILE A 630 23.64 -2.88 -85.69
C ILE A 630 22.93 -2.15 -86.83
N ASN A 631 21.78 -2.65 -87.30
CA ASN A 631 20.99 -1.96 -88.31
C ASN A 631 20.53 -0.57 -87.86
N LYS A 632 20.18 -0.40 -86.58
CA LYS A 632 19.86 0.93 -86.01
C LYS A 632 21.09 1.84 -85.94
N CYS A 633 22.24 1.30 -85.52
CA CYS A 633 23.52 2.01 -85.56
C CYS A 633 23.83 2.48 -86.99
N ASN A 634 23.67 1.61 -87.98
CA ASN A 634 23.94 1.89 -89.39
C ASN A 634 22.98 2.92 -90.00
N ALA A 635 21.75 2.98 -89.52
CA ALA A 635 20.79 4.00 -89.93
C ALA A 635 21.09 5.38 -89.33
N THR A 636 21.77 5.44 -88.18
CA THR A 636 21.92 6.68 -87.38
C THR A 636 23.34 7.24 -87.42
N TRP A 637 24.35 6.38 -87.34
CA TRP A 637 25.76 6.78 -87.24
C TRP A 637 26.39 6.97 -88.63
N GLU A 638 27.39 7.84 -88.68
CA GLU A 638 28.22 7.99 -89.87
C GLU A 638 29.02 6.71 -90.15
N TYR A 639 29.04 6.32 -91.42
CA TYR A 639 29.74 5.11 -91.86
C TYR A 639 31.25 5.24 -91.64
N ASN A 640 31.83 4.28 -90.92
CA ASN A 640 33.26 4.14 -90.72
C ASN A 640 33.63 2.66 -90.82
N THR A 641 34.54 2.31 -91.73
CA THR A 641 34.88 0.92 -92.00
C THR A 641 35.43 0.18 -90.78
N GLU A 642 36.24 0.84 -89.93
CA GLU A 642 36.80 0.21 -88.72
C GLU A 642 35.73 -0.07 -87.67
N LEU A 643 34.85 0.90 -87.41
CA LEU A 643 33.71 0.73 -86.50
C LEU A 643 32.75 -0.35 -87.01
N GLU A 644 32.43 -0.32 -88.31
CA GLU A 644 31.55 -1.32 -88.94
C GLU A 644 32.13 -2.73 -88.79
N ASN A 645 33.44 -2.90 -89.03
CA ASN A 645 34.11 -4.17 -88.82
C ASN A 645 33.98 -4.66 -87.37
N LYS A 646 34.13 -3.76 -86.37
CA LYS A 646 33.95 -4.11 -84.95
C LYS A 646 32.51 -4.50 -84.61
N LEU A 647 31.52 -3.80 -85.17
CA LEU A 647 30.10 -4.12 -84.98
C LEU A 647 29.73 -5.49 -85.57
N ILE A 648 30.16 -5.75 -86.81
CA ILE A 648 29.95 -7.02 -87.50
C ILE A 648 30.66 -8.17 -86.77
N ASP A 649 31.89 -7.95 -86.33
CA ASP A 649 32.66 -8.95 -85.57
C ASP A 649 31.93 -9.39 -84.29
N GLY A 650 31.23 -8.46 -83.63
CA GLY A 650 30.38 -8.75 -82.48
C GLY A 650 29.19 -9.70 -82.76
N LEU A 651 28.74 -9.83 -84.02
CA LEU A 651 27.74 -10.86 -84.38
C LEU A 651 28.33 -12.27 -84.34
N GLY A 652 29.63 -12.41 -84.63
CA GLY A 652 30.34 -13.68 -84.69
C GLY A 652 29.90 -14.60 -85.84
N GLY A 653 30.43 -15.82 -85.87
CA GLY A 653 30.04 -16.85 -86.84
C GLY A 653 30.27 -16.43 -88.31
N GLU A 654 29.30 -16.72 -89.18
CA GLU A 654 29.35 -16.38 -90.60
C GLU A 654 29.42 -14.86 -90.87
N TYR A 655 28.95 -14.02 -89.94
CA TYR A 655 29.02 -12.56 -90.08
C TYR A 655 30.46 -12.04 -90.02
N HIS A 656 31.37 -12.71 -89.31
CA HIS A 656 32.78 -12.32 -89.26
C HIS A 656 33.44 -12.26 -90.65
N LYS A 657 32.99 -13.09 -91.60
CA LYS A 657 33.47 -13.08 -92.99
C LYS A 657 33.16 -11.78 -93.73
N LEU A 658 32.21 -10.98 -93.24
CA LEU A 658 31.88 -9.68 -93.83
C LEU A 658 32.92 -8.60 -93.49
N THR A 659 33.87 -8.86 -92.57
CA THR A 659 34.88 -7.88 -92.12
C THR A 659 36.14 -7.83 -93.01
N TYR A 660 36.28 -8.72 -93.99
CA TYR A 660 37.43 -8.76 -94.91
C TYR A 660 37.05 -9.21 -96.33
N ALA A 661 37.80 -8.75 -97.33
CA ALA A 661 37.48 -8.91 -98.75
C ALA A 661 37.88 -10.28 -99.35
N ARG A 662 37.52 -11.41 -98.71
CA ARG A 662 37.86 -12.76 -99.20
C ARG A 662 36.79 -13.81 -98.93
N GLY A 663 36.59 -14.71 -99.90
CA GLY A 663 35.74 -15.89 -99.77
C GLY A 663 34.28 -15.68 -100.21
N TRP A 664 33.38 -16.39 -99.54
CA TRP A 664 31.92 -16.27 -99.67
C TRP A 664 31.29 -16.48 -98.29
N ALA A 665 30.11 -15.88 -98.07
CA ALA A 665 29.32 -16.04 -96.86
C ALA A 665 27.85 -16.31 -97.20
N SER A 666 27.14 -17.05 -96.35
CA SER A 666 25.73 -17.38 -96.55
C SER A 666 24.92 -17.06 -95.29
N PHE A 667 23.76 -16.43 -95.46
CA PHE A 667 22.88 -16.01 -94.38
C PHE A 667 21.43 -16.43 -94.63
N ASP A 668 20.68 -16.71 -93.57
CA ASP A 668 19.27 -17.02 -93.70
C ASP A 668 18.46 -15.82 -94.23
N ILE A 669 17.40 -16.12 -94.98
CA ILE A 669 16.54 -15.09 -95.56
C ILE A 669 15.59 -14.56 -94.49
N ASN A 670 15.93 -13.40 -93.94
CA ASN A 670 15.07 -12.60 -93.07
C ASN A 670 15.32 -11.10 -93.30
N GLU A 671 14.43 -10.27 -92.75
CA GLU A 671 14.47 -8.81 -92.94
C GLU A 671 15.72 -8.16 -92.34
N HIS A 672 16.19 -8.66 -91.20
CA HIS A 672 17.36 -8.12 -90.53
C HIS A 672 18.64 -8.31 -91.35
N ASN A 673 18.85 -9.52 -91.89
CA ASN A 673 19.98 -9.85 -92.77
C ASN A 673 19.92 -9.06 -94.07
N PHE A 674 18.73 -8.92 -94.67
CA PHE A 674 18.57 -8.11 -95.87
C PHE A 674 18.97 -6.66 -95.63
N THR A 675 18.50 -6.07 -94.52
CA THR A 675 18.79 -4.67 -94.15
C THR A 675 20.29 -4.44 -93.96
N LEU A 676 20.97 -5.34 -93.24
CA LEU A 676 22.41 -5.26 -93.02
C LEU A 676 23.19 -5.37 -94.34
N LEU A 677 22.92 -6.41 -95.12
CA LEU A 677 23.65 -6.68 -96.36
C LEU A 677 23.43 -5.60 -97.41
N ASP A 678 22.21 -5.06 -97.53
CA ASP A 678 21.91 -3.95 -98.43
C ASP A 678 22.63 -2.67 -98.00
N TYR A 679 22.64 -2.36 -96.69
CA TYR A 679 23.41 -1.23 -96.16
C TYR A 679 24.91 -1.35 -96.48
N LEU A 680 25.52 -2.50 -96.18
CA LEU A 680 26.94 -2.76 -96.43
C LEU A 680 27.29 -2.67 -97.92
N LYS A 681 26.43 -3.20 -98.79
CA LYS A 681 26.58 -3.09 -100.25
C LYS A 681 26.51 -1.64 -100.72
N ARG A 682 25.54 -0.85 -100.24
CA ARG A 682 25.38 0.57 -100.59
C ARG A 682 26.58 1.42 -100.15
N LYS A 683 27.15 1.14 -98.98
CA LYS A 683 28.37 1.80 -98.46
C LYS A 683 29.65 1.27 -99.10
N GLY A 684 29.58 0.21 -99.89
CA GLY A 684 30.72 -0.38 -100.57
C GLY A 684 31.65 -1.20 -99.68
N HIS A 685 31.17 -1.61 -98.50
CA HIS A 685 31.89 -2.35 -97.45
C HIS A 685 32.20 -3.78 -97.89
N TYR A 686 33.32 -4.00 -98.59
CA TYR A 686 33.86 -5.28 -99.09
C TYR A 686 32.93 -6.15 -99.96
N ILE A 687 31.61 -5.90 -100.02
CA ILE A 687 30.61 -6.69 -100.74
C ILE A 687 30.55 -6.26 -102.20
N SER A 688 30.62 -7.25 -103.10
CA SER A 688 30.45 -7.09 -104.55
C SER A 688 29.00 -7.38 -104.96
N LYS A 689 28.50 -8.57 -104.60
CA LYS A 689 27.16 -9.03 -104.98
C LYS A 689 26.50 -9.84 -103.85
N VAL A 690 25.19 -9.64 -103.69
CA VAL A 690 24.32 -10.41 -102.81
C VAL A 690 23.27 -11.09 -103.71
N GLU A 691 23.21 -12.42 -103.69
CA GLU A 691 22.28 -13.23 -104.49
C GLU A 691 21.40 -14.10 -103.58
N LYS A 692 20.13 -14.28 -103.95
CA LYS A 692 19.24 -15.23 -103.28
C LYS A 692 19.28 -16.56 -104.02
N LYS A 693 19.79 -17.60 -103.36
CA LYS A 693 19.92 -18.95 -103.92
C LYS A 693 19.71 -19.99 -102.81
N ASP A 694 19.10 -21.13 -103.12
CA ASP A 694 18.94 -22.27 -102.20
C ASP A 694 18.36 -21.92 -100.81
N GLY A 695 17.47 -20.92 -100.74
CA GLY A 695 16.84 -20.50 -99.48
C GLY A 695 17.72 -19.63 -98.58
N GLN A 696 18.88 -19.17 -99.05
CA GLN A 696 19.82 -18.30 -98.33
C GLN A 696 20.24 -17.08 -99.17
N PHE A 697 20.74 -16.03 -98.50
CA PHE A 697 21.49 -14.93 -99.11
C PHE A 697 22.96 -15.33 -99.23
N TYR A 698 23.47 -15.44 -100.46
CA TYR A 698 24.88 -15.65 -100.76
C TYR A 698 25.58 -14.33 -101.06
N VAL A 699 26.66 -14.05 -100.33
CA VAL A 699 27.45 -12.82 -100.43
C VAL A 699 28.81 -13.13 -101.04
N THR A 700 29.17 -12.37 -102.08
CA THR A 700 30.49 -12.42 -102.73
C THR A 700 31.22 -11.09 -102.52
N PHE A 701 32.51 -11.17 -102.24
CA PHE A 701 33.32 -10.00 -101.89
C PHE A 701 34.05 -9.43 -103.10
N LYS A 702 34.30 -8.11 -103.07
CA LYS A 702 35.18 -7.43 -104.03
C LYS A 702 36.56 -8.06 -103.90
N HIS A 703 37.12 -8.56 -104.99
CA HIS A 703 38.51 -9.01 -104.98
C HIS A 703 39.40 -7.81 -104.67
N SER A 704 40.31 -7.98 -103.71
CA SER A 704 41.32 -6.96 -103.37
C SER A 704 42.17 -6.62 -104.57
#